data_AF-A0A2E9CJR2-F1
#
_entry.id   AF-A0A2E9CJR2-F1
#
_cell.length_a   1.000
_cell.length_b   1.000
_cell.length_c   1.000
_cell.angle_alpha   90.00
_cell.angle_beta   90.00
_cell.angle_gamma   90.00
#
_symmetry.space_group_name_H-M   'P 1'
#
loop_
_entity.id
_entity.type
_entity.pdbx_description
1 polymer ?
#
loop_
_entity_poly.entity_id
_entity_poly.type
_entity_poly.pdbx_seq_one_letter_code
_entity_poly.pdbx_strand_id
1 'polypeptide(L)'
;MKQIIQAALDTSFKGRIIQVTEALDRADAVSNQLIELDRVFSAMGFDSIIASKWHHEDVSSYRVNLDDVYITESDIVIFHSCGYTEHSGPWAARQYCTKVILYHNITPHELFSEDSDLYKFCKLGREQLAEFVPQFHYFWGDSQYNLDELIELGARPDRSFVVPIVVPPAPLVSFNLSTRKIPGNWVFLGRVASNKGQVDLVRLFARARKRNPDAAKHLTIVGGFNPSDDYYNRLLSEIAQLGLTQDVTITGKVSDERREQYLREAQFYVALSVHEGFGVPLVEAPLRGLPVLALDRAAARETMGGIGLHDDEDSLLQALFALRGNDSDYQDLVKAQAANASRFTRSSVSEKLACALASILPVKGFYKSVSVVICTYNRRDYLARCLDYLQCQSNPNFEVIVIDGPSDDGTKELLDSWRGRIKIAENGLRNLSISRNLGIELSQGDIVAFIDDDAIPFDNWIDRILEEYNSRPLLTKALGGPAFFAGTLRFQSEDIGIDRHGNAWLNIPRHEVGQGEWLRSCLGTNSTFVRHYLMDGGGFDEQFDYYLDESELCLRMQLQGALIGYAPEVIVRHEFAQSHNRKGRYNYDWKTIAKNTCYYVAAYSGLSGEELRSNLKQRLERERVLPLKGAFENGEISKSLYENALDSLKKGMEQGLLDAKSWPKTRKLKSASEPFSPFSLRSGYKAVGRDIPKLHICIVTKEMPPFVPGGGIGTLYYHLVSELLLMGHDVSIVVPGVEQKAVRQGPLTVHYTQSRWIEVPGMDAGLNHNMTWSITALHQVIRIHQERPVDVIDSALWDAEALAIAVVNRLERPPLVVRLVTPFSVVAAMNGWKVQPRVSRLFNNFEKELIENADAIIPISEKIASTISKAHRTEPNTRWHQSYCGITYWPLFDVNEDYNDLPELKGLGADHLENSKIILFIGRLEKRKGIDLVVSAVPAILASDPHARIVIAGSDPDGWQHHFAHMIPADAMHRVHFLGMISDAVKEKLLARAYCLLFPSRYESFGLVPLEAFVHGVPVVASRSGAIPEVVLDDVCGILFDENDSDMMAGAVRRLLTDERLHHRLSQGALARVRKLSSRNSAQSTLSIYQTLISNPEAIEQ
;
A
#
# COMPACT_ATOMS: atom_id res chain seq x y z
N MET A 1 26.16 -2.63 -25.82
CA MET A 1 25.41 -3.32 -24.74
C MET A 1 24.58 -2.34 -23.91
N LYS A 2 25.14 -1.46 -23.08
CA LYS A 2 24.36 -0.45 -22.32
C LYS A 2 23.37 0.37 -23.17
N GLN A 3 23.80 0.96 -24.29
CA GLN A 3 22.91 1.76 -25.16
C GLN A 3 21.81 0.95 -25.89
N ILE A 4 22.00 -0.36 -26.12
CA ILE A 4 21.02 -1.24 -26.81
C ILE A 4 20.03 -1.81 -25.78
N ILE A 5 20.50 -2.21 -24.61
CA ILE A 5 19.67 -2.62 -23.46
C ILE A 5 18.84 -1.44 -22.96
N GLN A 6 19.42 -0.23 -22.91
CA GLN A 6 18.74 1.00 -22.52
C GLN A 6 17.73 1.50 -23.56
N ALA A 7 17.83 1.04 -24.81
CA ALA A 7 16.80 1.26 -25.83
C ALA A 7 15.67 0.20 -25.79
N ALA A 8 15.91 -0.97 -25.18
CA ALA A 8 14.97 -2.10 -25.14
C ALA A 8 14.21 -2.25 -23.80
N LEU A 9 14.79 -1.84 -22.66
CA LEU A 9 14.15 -1.83 -21.34
C LEU A 9 14.68 -0.68 -20.47
N ASP A 10 14.12 0.52 -20.67
CA ASP A 10 14.13 1.56 -19.64
C ASP A 10 12.86 1.40 -18.81
N THR A 11 12.95 0.80 -17.63
CA THR A 11 11.81 0.50 -16.75
C THR A 11 12.06 1.03 -15.33
N SER A 12 10.98 1.26 -14.57
CA SER A 12 11.03 1.61 -13.14
C SER A 12 10.64 0.45 -12.24
N PHE A 13 10.63 -0.78 -12.77
CA PHE A 13 10.35 -2.01 -12.02
C PHE A 13 11.21 -2.12 -10.75
N LYS A 14 10.56 -2.35 -9.60
CA LYS A 14 11.22 -2.50 -8.28
C LYS A 14 11.03 -3.89 -7.65
N GLY A 15 10.26 -4.77 -8.28
CA GLY A 15 10.10 -6.15 -7.82
C GLY A 15 11.34 -7.01 -8.10
N ARG A 16 11.30 -8.27 -7.67
CA ARG A 16 12.36 -9.24 -7.90
C ARG A 16 12.01 -10.19 -9.04
N ILE A 17 13.05 -10.76 -9.65
CA ILE A 17 12.93 -11.88 -10.59
C ILE A 17 13.41 -13.15 -9.86
N ILE A 18 12.50 -14.08 -9.58
CA ILE A 18 12.81 -15.34 -8.91
C ILE A 18 12.83 -16.44 -9.96
N GLN A 19 14.01 -16.98 -10.24
CA GLN A 19 14.20 -18.16 -11.09
C GLN A 19 14.05 -19.42 -10.25
N VAL A 20 13.16 -20.33 -10.65
CA VAL A 20 12.78 -21.51 -9.86
C VAL A 20 13.09 -22.80 -10.62
N THR A 21 13.76 -23.74 -9.96
CA THR A 21 14.02 -25.10 -10.44
C THR A 21 13.91 -26.12 -9.30
N GLU A 22 13.70 -27.40 -9.61
CA GLU A 22 13.63 -28.47 -8.61
C GLU A 22 15.01 -28.70 -7.96
N ALA A 23 16.04 -28.77 -8.79
CA ALA A 23 17.41 -29.03 -8.38
C ALA A 23 18.38 -28.13 -9.15
N LEU A 24 19.42 -27.66 -8.46
CA LEU A 24 20.57 -26.97 -9.05
C LEU A 24 21.79 -27.91 -8.99
N ASP A 25 22.23 -28.43 -10.13
CA ASP A 25 23.32 -29.43 -10.22
C ASP A 25 24.54 -28.87 -10.96
N ARG A 26 25.72 -29.46 -10.69
CA ARG A 26 26.95 -29.15 -11.40
C ARG A 26 26.95 -29.81 -12.78
N ALA A 27 27.43 -29.03 -13.76
CA ALA A 27 27.59 -29.45 -15.16
C ALA A 27 26.25 -29.90 -15.81
N ASP A 28 25.16 -29.29 -15.36
CA ASP A 28 23.82 -29.44 -15.92
C ASP A 28 23.46 -28.21 -16.78
N ALA A 29 22.86 -28.45 -17.95
CA ALA A 29 22.59 -27.40 -18.93
C ALA A 29 21.58 -26.36 -18.40
N VAL A 30 20.53 -26.83 -17.73
CA VAL A 30 19.48 -25.96 -17.18
C VAL A 30 20.06 -25.17 -16.01
N SER A 31 20.77 -25.82 -15.09
CA SER A 31 21.44 -25.16 -13.96
C SER A 31 22.42 -24.06 -14.41
N ASN A 32 23.20 -24.32 -15.46
CA ASN A 32 24.07 -23.31 -16.07
C ASN A 32 23.27 -22.14 -16.68
N GLN A 33 22.13 -22.43 -17.31
CA GLN A 33 21.26 -21.40 -17.85
C GLN A 33 20.70 -20.48 -16.77
N LEU A 34 20.27 -21.00 -15.62
CA LEU A 34 19.80 -20.17 -14.51
C LEU A 34 20.91 -19.20 -14.03
N ILE A 35 22.13 -19.71 -13.85
CA ILE A 35 23.29 -18.91 -13.40
C ILE A 35 23.64 -17.84 -14.44
N GLU A 36 23.59 -18.19 -15.73
CA GLU A 36 23.89 -17.23 -16.80
C GLU A 36 22.78 -16.19 -16.98
N LEU A 37 21.52 -16.56 -16.86
CA LEU A 37 20.40 -15.61 -16.86
C LEU A 37 20.43 -14.70 -15.64
N ASP A 38 20.77 -15.20 -14.47
CA ASP A 38 20.94 -14.38 -13.26
C ASP A 38 21.99 -13.27 -13.46
N ARG A 39 23.11 -13.60 -14.11
CA ARG A 39 24.13 -12.62 -14.52
C ARG A 39 23.59 -11.62 -15.53
N VAL A 40 22.76 -12.05 -16.48
CA VAL A 40 22.13 -11.16 -17.47
C VAL A 40 21.13 -10.22 -16.80
N PHE A 41 20.23 -10.72 -15.94
CA PHE A 41 19.28 -9.90 -15.18
C PHE A 41 20.01 -8.88 -14.29
N SER A 42 21.03 -9.32 -13.57
CA SER A 42 21.88 -8.43 -12.75
C SER A 42 22.58 -7.36 -13.59
N ALA A 43 23.08 -7.71 -14.77
CA ALA A 43 23.70 -6.75 -15.70
C ALA A 43 22.70 -5.75 -16.31
N MET A 44 21.42 -6.12 -16.38
CA MET A 44 20.30 -5.24 -16.74
C MET A 44 19.81 -4.37 -15.57
N GLY A 45 20.28 -4.63 -14.34
CA GLY A 45 19.92 -3.86 -13.14
C GLY A 45 18.74 -4.42 -12.35
N PHE A 46 18.32 -5.66 -12.61
CA PHE A 46 17.26 -6.33 -11.86
C PHE A 46 17.80 -7.05 -10.62
N ASP A 47 17.00 -7.06 -9.55
CA ASP A 47 17.22 -7.95 -8.40
C ASP A 47 16.73 -9.35 -8.77
N SER A 48 17.67 -10.28 -8.99
CA SER A 48 17.41 -11.66 -9.42
C SER A 48 17.96 -12.62 -8.38
N ILE A 49 17.21 -13.69 -8.13
CA ILE A 49 17.63 -14.81 -7.28
C ILE A 49 17.30 -16.14 -7.92
N ILE A 50 18.07 -17.18 -7.58
CA ILE A 50 17.81 -18.57 -7.97
C ILE A 50 17.31 -19.34 -6.74
N ALA A 51 16.12 -19.91 -6.85
CA ALA A 51 15.50 -20.72 -5.80
C ALA A 51 15.38 -22.18 -6.23
N SER A 52 15.86 -23.10 -5.37
CA SER A 52 15.68 -24.52 -5.59
C SER A 52 15.53 -25.31 -4.30
N LYS A 53 14.83 -26.45 -4.38
CA LYS A 53 14.69 -27.37 -3.25
C LYS A 53 16.02 -28.09 -3.01
N TRP A 54 16.55 -28.70 -4.06
CA TRP A 54 17.76 -29.51 -4.01
C TRP A 54 18.94 -28.80 -4.67
N HIS A 55 20.16 -29.16 -4.27
CA HIS A 55 21.36 -28.62 -4.88
C HIS A 55 22.59 -29.52 -4.67
N HIS A 56 23.56 -29.37 -5.55
CA HIS A 56 24.93 -29.86 -5.35
C HIS A 56 25.77 -28.82 -4.59
N GLU A 57 26.73 -29.26 -3.77
CA GLU A 57 27.56 -28.38 -2.92
C GLU A 57 28.32 -27.31 -3.75
N ASP A 58 28.91 -27.71 -4.88
CA ASP A 58 29.64 -26.82 -5.80
C ASP A 58 28.83 -25.63 -6.37
N VAL A 59 27.50 -25.68 -6.31
CA VAL A 59 26.60 -24.60 -6.79
C VAL A 59 25.77 -23.99 -5.66
N SER A 60 26.03 -24.38 -4.41
CA SER A 60 25.29 -23.91 -3.22
C SER A 60 25.29 -22.39 -3.05
N SER A 61 26.37 -21.70 -3.45
CA SER A 61 26.52 -20.26 -3.31
C SER A 61 25.61 -19.42 -4.22
N TYR A 62 25.05 -20.03 -5.27
CA TYR A 62 24.12 -19.35 -6.19
C TYR A 62 22.66 -19.44 -5.76
N ARG A 63 22.35 -20.27 -4.76
CA ARG A 63 21.00 -20.71 -4.42
C ARG A 63 20.47 -20.04 -3.16
N VAL A 64 19.17 -19.74 -3.18
CA VAL A 64 18.31 -19.62 -1.99
C VAL A 64 17.44 -20.87 -1.86
N ASN A 65 17.20 -21.35 -0.64
CA ASN A 65 16.31 -22.48 -0.41
C ASN A 65 14.86 -22.08 -0.72
N LEU A 66 14.16 -22.88 -1.53
CA LEU A 66 12.79 -22.60 -1.99
C LEU A 66 11.80 -22.35 -0.85
N ASP A 67 11.95 -23.05 0.28
CA ASP A 67 11.04 -22.92 1.43
C ASP A 67 11.20 -21.56 2.16
N ASP A 68 12.34 -20.89 1.97
CA ASP A 68 12.66 -19.61 2.62
C ASP A 68 12.30 -18.40 1.71
N VAL A 69 11.79 -18.66 0.50
CA VAL A 69 11.42 -17.62 -0.46
C VAL A 69 9.99 -17.16 -0.20
N TYR A 70 9.88 -15.88 0.15
CA TYR A 70 8.61 -15.18 0.24
C TYR A 70 8.32 -14.39 -1.05
N ILE A 71 7.07 -14.36 -1.51
CA ILE A 71 6.65 -13.71 -2.78
C ILE A 71 5.60 -12.62 -2.53
N THR A 72 5.63 -11.58 -3.36
CA THR A 72 4.60 -10.54 -3.45
C THR A 72 4.07 -10.42 -4.87
N GLU A 73 2.93 -9.76 -5.06
CA GLU A 73 2.37 -9.54 -6.40
C GLU A 73 3.25 -8.70 -7.33
N SER A 74 4.22 -7.98 -6.76
CA SER A 74 5.18 -7.16 -7.50
C SER A 74 6.33 -7.98 -8.09
N ASP A 75 6.51 -9.22 -7.63
CA ASP A 75 7.58 -10.09 -8.10
C ASP A 75 7.21 -10.81 -9.41
N ILE A 76 8.24 -11.31 -10.11
CA ILE A 76 8.12 -12.21 -11.26
C ILE A 76 8.75 -13.55 -10.91
N VAL A 77 7.99 -14.63 -11.04
CA VAL A 77 8.48 -15.99 -10.91
C VAL A 77 8.68 -16.59 -12.31
N ILE A 78 9.90 -17.06 -12.59
CA ILE A 78 10.26 -17.79 -13.80
C ILE A 78 10.51 -19.24 -13.41
N PHE A 79 9.59 -20.14 -13.77
CA PHE A 79 9.72 -21.57 -13.54
C PHE A 79 10.45 -22.24 -14.71
N HIS A 80 11.62 -22.82 -14.44
CA HIS A 80 12.40 -23.56 -15.43
C HIS A 80 11.89 -24.99 -15.50
N SER A 81 11.06 -25.29 -16.51
CA SER A 81 10.49 -26.61 -16.70
C SER A 81 11.40 -27.46 -17.61
N CYS A 82 11.93 -28.56 -17.07
CA CYS A 82 12.81 -29.49 -17.78
C CYS A 82 12.58 -30.97 -17.42
N GLY A 83 11.48 -31.27 -16.71
CA GLY A 83 11.15 -32.62 -16.23
C GLY A 83 10.05 -32.58 -15.18
N TYR A 84 9.78 -33.75 -14.57
CA TYR A 84 8.89 -33.85 -13.42
C TYR A 84 9.48 -33.15 -12.20
N THR A 85 8.65 -32.40 -11.49
CA THR A 85 9.00 -31.66 -10.28
C THR A 85 8.04 -31.98 -9.15
N GLU A 86 8.56 -32.35 -7.99
CA GLU A 86 7.72 -32.66 -6.82
C GLU A 86 7.37 -31.40 -6.03
N HIS A 87 8.29 -30.43 -5.95
CA HIS A 87 8.14 -29.26 -5.10
C HIS A 87 8.07 -27.95 -5.87
N SER A 88 9.00 -27.74 -6.79
CA SER A 88 9.22 -26.44 -7.44
C SER A 88 8.10 -26.01 -8.39
N GLY A 89 7.60 -26.92 -9.23
CA GLY A 89 6.46 -26.66 -10.13
C GLY A 89 5.17 -26.33 -9.38
N PRO A 90 4.70 -27.19 -8.45
CA PRO A 90 3.52 -26.89 -7.63
C PRO A 90 3.69 -25.62 -6.78
N TRP A 91 4.91 -25.36 -6.28
CA TRP A 91 5.22 -24.12 -5.58
C TRP A 91 5.07 -22.90 -6.49
N ALA A 92 5.61 -22.93 -7.71
CA ALA A 92 5.53 -21.80 -8.63
C ALA A 92 4.08 -21.55 -9.09
N ALA A 93 3.33 -22.62 -9.37
CA ALA A 93 1.94 -22.55 -9.83
C ALA A 93 1.01 -21.84 -8.82
N ARG A 94 1.19 -22.08 -7.52
CA ARG A 94 0.36 -21.48 -6.46
C ARG A 94 0.71 -20.04 -6.08
N GLN A 95 1.80 -19.45 -6.60
CA GLN A 95 2.19 -18.10 -6.19
C GLN A 95 1.27 -17.02 -6.77
N TYR A 96 0.91 -16.04 -5.96
CA TYR A 96 0.16 -14.85 -6.37
C TYR A 96 1.12 -13.75 -6.85
N CYS A 97 1.60 -13.90 -8.08
CA CYS A 97 2.52 -12.96 -8.73
C CYS A 97 2.48 -13.13 -10.25
N THR A 98 3.29 -12.37 -10.98
CA THR A 98 3.48 -12.62 -12.41
C THR A 98 4.29 -13.90 -12.58
N LYS A 99 3.77 -14.83 -13.38
CA LYS A 99 4.32 -16.19 -13.53
C LYS A 99 4.69 -16.46 -14.98
N VAL A 100 5.91 -16.93 -15.19
CA VAL A 100 6.50 -17.26 -16.48
C VAL A 100 6.96 -18.73 -16.47
N ILE A 101 6.61 -19.52 -17.48
CA ILE A 101 7.28 -20.81 -17.72
C ILE A 101 8.43 -20.56 -18.68
N LEU A 102 9.64 -21.03 -18.36
CA LEU A 102 10.73 -21.18 -19.32
C LEU A 102 10.98 -22.67 -19.55
N TYR A 103 10.61 -23.16 -20.71
CA TYR A 103 10.61 -24.59 -21.05
C TYR A 103 11.88 -25.01 -21.80
N HIS A 104 12.55 -26.05 -21.29
CA HIS A 104 13.82 -26.60 -21.77
C HIS A 104 13.70 -27.98 -22.43
N ASN A 105 12.48 -28.35 -22.85
CA ASN A 105 12.10 -29.65 -23.40
C ASN A 105 12.06 -30.81 -22.37
N ILE A 106 11.09 -31.71 -22.51
CA ILE A 106 11.03 -33.02 -21.82
C ILE A 106 10.98 -34.12 -22.89
N THR A 107 12.00 -34.97 -22.87
CA THR A 107 12.17 -36.05 -23.86
C THR A 107 10.93 -36.97 -23.88
N PRO A 108 10.41 -37.34 -25.06
CA PRO A 108 9.31 -38.30 -25.17
C PRO A 108 9.65 -39.61 -24.46
N HIS A 109 8.77 -40.01 -23.54
CA HIS A 109 8.97 -41.21 -22.72
C HIS A 109 9.13 -42.50 -23.55
N GLU A 110 8.52 -42.57 -24.73
CA GLU A 110 8.57 -43.69 -25.68
C GLU A 110 9.98 -44.03 -26.17
N LEU A 111 10.96 -43.15 -25.95
CA LEU A 111 12.37 -43.38 -26.28
C LEU A 111 13.13 -44.14 -25.19
N PHE A 112 12.48 -44.41 -24.04
CA PHE A 112 13.03 -45.16 -22.91
C PHE A 112 12.26 -46.47 -22.69
N SER A 113 12.89 -47.43 -22.01
CA SER A 113 12.24 -48.68 -21.61
C SER A 113 11.15 -48.40 -20.57
N GLU A 114 9.98 -49.04 -20.68
CA GLU A 114 8.83 -48.83 -19.79
C GLU A 114 9.16 -49.04 -18.30
N ASP A 115 10.09 -49.98 -18.01
CA ASP A 115 10.52 -50.27 -16.64
C ASP A 115 11.50 -49.23 -16.07
N SER A 116 12.06 -48.35 -16.90
CA SER A 116 13.06 -47.35 -16.49
C SER A 116 12.44 -46.16 -15.75
N ASP A 117 13.20 -45.59 -14.81
CA ASP A 117 12.79 -44.37 -14.12
C ASP A 117 12.66 -43.18 -15.08
N LEU A 118 13.48 -43.12 -16.14
CA LEU A 118 13.41 -42.07 -17.16
C LEU A 118 12.08 -42.08 -17.91
N TYR A 119 11.55 -43.26 -18.24
CA TYR A 119 10.22 -43.38 -18.85
C TYR A 119 9.14 -42.77 -17.95
N LYS A 120 9.14 -43.14 -16.67
CA LYS A 120 8.16 -42.66 -15.67
C LYS A 120 8.25 -41.15 -15.48
N PHE A 121 9.45 -40.61 -15.23
CA PHE A 121 9.63 -39.18 -14.97
C PHE A 121 9.39 -38.31 -16.21
N CYS A 122 9.72 -38.78 -17.41
CA CYS A 122 9.40 -38.05 -18.63
C CYS A 122 7.90 -38.01 -18.88
N LYS A 123 7.19 -39.13 -18.68
CA LYS A 123 5.73 -39.19 -18.78
C LYS A 123 5.07 -38.22 -17.80
N LEU A 124 5.42 -38.33 -16.52
CA LEU A 124 4.89 -37.46 -15.47
C LEU A 124 5.23 -35.99 -15.72
N GLY A 125 6.44 -35.69 -16.18
CA GLY A 125 6.85 -34.31 -16.48
C GLY A 125 6.04 -33.69 -17.62
N ARG A 126 5.72 -34.45 -18.67
CA ARG A 126 4.89 -33.98 -19.79
C ARG A 126 3.43 -33.80 -19.39
N GLU A 127 2.88 -34.73 -18.60
CA GLU A 127 1.54 -34.60 -18.01
C GLU A 127 1.46 -33.36 -17.10
N GLN A 128 2.47 -33.15 -16.26
CA GLN A 128 2.59 -31.99 -15.38
C GLN A 128 2.74 -30.67 -16.15
N LEU A 129 3.49 -30.65 -17.26
CA LEU A 129 3.62 -29.46 -18.09
C LEU A 129 2.25 -29.01 -18.63
N ALA A 130 1.44 -29.95 -19.12
CA ALA A 130 0.08 -29.68 -19.59
C ALA A 130 -0.83 -29.13 -18.46
N GLU A 131 -0.66 -29.62 -17.23
CA GLU A 131 -1.38 -29.13 -16.05
C GLU A 131 -0.96 -27.69 -15.66
N PHE A 132 0.31 -27.35 -15.84
CA PHE A 132 0.84 -26.03 -15.45
C PHE A 132 0.54 -24.93 -16.46
N VAL A 133 0.53 -25.21 -17.77
CA VAL A 133 0.33 -24.16 -18.79
C VAL A 133 -0.87 -23.22 -18.49
N PRO A 134 -2.06 -23.71 -18.11
CA PRO A 134 -3.20 -22.84 -17.77
C PRO A 134 -3.01 -21.95 -16.53
N GLN A 135 -2.04 -22.28 -15.67
CA GLN A 135 -1.80 -21.60 -14.39
C GLN A 135 -0.74 -20.49 -14.50
N PHE A 136 -0.09 -20.33 -15.66
CA PHE A 136 0.95 -19.35 -15.90
C PHE A 136 0.48 -18.25 -16.86
N HIS A 137 1.17 -17.11 -16.83
CA HIS A 137 0.74 -15.92 -17.56
C HIS A 137 1.53 -15.68 -18.85
N TYR A 138 2.82 -16.02 -18.86
CA TYR A 138 3.75 -15.87 -19.98
C TYR A 138 4.52 -17.17 -20.20
N PHE A 139 4.92 -17.39 -21.46
CA PHE A 139 5.44 -18.68 -21.90
C PHE A 139 6.70 -18.47 -22.73
N TRP A 140 7.83 -18.95 -22.23
CA TRP A 140 9.11 -18.85 -22.90
C TRP A 140 9.61 -20.23 -23.27
N GLY A 141 10.06 -20.38 -24.51
CA GLY A 141 10.78 -21.56 -24.98
C GLY A 141 12.23 -21.19 -25.23
N ASP A 142 13.17 -22.08 -24.91
CA ASP A 142 14.58 -21.89 -25.29
C ASP A 142 14.83 -22.00 -26.82
N SER A 143 13.81 -22.44 -27.56
CA SER A 143 13.76 -22.63 -29.00
C SER A 143 12.32 -22.46 -29.49
N GLN A 144 12.13 -22.20 -30.78
CA GLN A 144 10.81 -22.18 -31.40
C GLN A 144 10.13 -23.54 -31.30
N TYR A 145 10.88 -24.64 -31.48
CA TYR A 145 10.38 -26.00 -31.30
C TYR A 145 9.69 -26.19 -29.94
N ASN A 146 10.34 -25.78 -28.84
CA ASN A 146 9.78 -25.89 -27.50
C ASN A 146 8.63 -24.89 -27.26
N LEU A 147 8.69 -23.71 -27.88
CA LEU A 147 7.62 -22.73 -27.78
C LEU A 147 6.33 -23.21 -28.48
N ASP A 148 6.47 -23.87 -29.63
CA ASP A 148 5.35 -24.45 -30.39
C ASP A 148 4.65 -25.53 -29.56
N GLU A 149 5.40 -26.39 -28.86
CA GLU A 149 4.82 -27.37 -27.93
C GLU A 149 4.01 -26.71 -26.81
N LEU A 150 4.52 -25.62 -26.20
CA LEU A 150 3.73 -24.87 -25.21
C LEU A 150 2.43 -24.31 -25.81
N ILE A 151 2.48 -23.81 -27.05
CA ILE A 151 1.31 -23.28 -27.77
C ILE A 151 0.30 -24.39 -28.05
N GLU A 152 0.76 -25.58 -28.46
CA GLU A 152 -0.09 -26.76 -28.65
C GLU A 152 -0.77 -27.21 -27.34
N LEU A 153 -0.10 -27.03 -26.20
CA LEU A 153 -0.64 -27.27 -24.86
C LEU A 153 -1.57 -26.15 -24.34
N GLY A 154 -1.79 -25.09 -25.13
CA GLY A 154 -2.72 -24.01 -24.80
C GLY A 154 -2.07 -22.70 -24.33
N ALA A 155 -0.75 -22.56 -24.44
CA ALA A 155 -0.08 -21.29 -24.19
C ALA A 155 -0.56 -20.21 -25.16
N ARG A 156 -0.73 -18.99 -24.65
CA ARG A 156 -1.19 -17.84 -25.44
C ARG A 156 -0.10 -17.33 -26.38
N PRO A 157 -0.29 -17.36 -27.72
CA PRO A 157 0.72 -16.93 -28.67
C PRO A 157 1.17 -15.47 -28.49
N ASP A 158 0.27 -14.58 -28.06
CA ASP A 158 0.57 -13.16 -27.80
C ASP A 158 1.45 -12.92 -26.55
N ARG A 159 1.69 -13.97 -25.75
CA ARG A 159 2.52 -13.97 -24.54
C ARG A 159 3.63 -15.02 -24.60
N SER A 160 3.91 -15.51 -25.80
CA SER A 160 4.87 -16.58 -26.08
C SER A 160 6.13 -16.02 -26.74
N PHE A 161 7.31 -16.28 -26.16
CA PHE A 161 8.58 -15.73 -26.64
C PHE A 161 9.70 -16.78 -26.67
N VAL A 162 10.61 -16.67 -27.64
CA VAL A 162 11.83 -17.49 -27.65
C VAL A 162 12.93 -16.78 -26.84
N VAL A 163 13.34 -17.40 -25.73
CA VAL A 163 14.44 -16.95 -24.85
C VAL A 163 15.51 -18.04 -24.83
N PRO A 164 16.49 -17.99 -25.75
CA PRO A 164 17.44 -19.09 -25.92
C PRO A 164 18.36 -19.32 -24.73
N ILE A 165 18.98 -20.49 -24.71
CA ILE A 165 20.07 -20.75 -23.76
C ILE A 165 21.23 -19.78 -23.99
N VAL A 166 21.86 -19.34 -22.90
CA VAL A 166 23.08 -18.56 -22.89
C VAL A 166 24.24 -19.53 -22.87
N VAL A 167 25.06 -19.47 -23.93
CA VAL A 167 26.32 -20.21 -24.00
C VAL A 167 27.46 -19.23 -23.71
N PRO A 168 28.16 -19.37 -22.57
CA PRO A 168 29.25 -18.47 -22.24
C PRO A 168 30.44 -18.68 -23.20
N PRO A 169 31.27 -17.63 -23.40
CA PRO A 169 32.51 -17.78 -24.15
C PRO A 169 33.44 -18.78 -23.44
N ALA A 170 34.39 -19.35 -24.18
CA ALA A 170 35.39 -20.25 -23.61
C ALA A 170 36.12 -19.55 -22.45
N PRO A 171 36.34 -20.24 -21.30
CA PRO A 171 36.97 -19.62 -20.14
C PRO A 171 38.38 -19.12 -20.47
N LEU A 172 38.73 -17.95 -19.94
CA LEU A 172 40.06 -17.33 -20.00
C LEU A 172 41.05 -18.09 -19.10
N VAL A 173 41.26 -19.38 -19.34
CA VAL A 173 42.27 -20.13 -18.58
C VAL A 173 43.64 -19.88 -19.21
N SER A 174 44.59 -19.46 -18.39
CA SER A 174 46.00 -19.30 -18.70
C SER A 174 46.63 -20.65 -19.06
N PHE A 175 46.50 -21.07 -20.31
CA PHE A 175 47.21 -22.24 -20.84
C PHE A 175 48.15 -21.82 -21.96
N ASN A 176 49.36 -22.39 -21.92
CA ASN A 176 50.37 -22.28 -22.96
C ASN A 176 49.77 -22.58 -24.35
N LEU A 177 49.94 -21.62 -25.25
CA LEU A 177 49.49 -21.63 -26.64
C LEU A 177 50.23 -22.70 -27.47
N SER A 178 49.74 -23.95 -27.55
CA SER A 178 50.25 -24.88 -28.59
C SER A 178 49.41 -26.13 -28.95
N THR A 179 48.24 -26.43 -28.38
CA THR A 179 47.51 -27.68 -28.73
C THR A 179 46.70 -27.54 -30.02
N ARG A 180 47.13 -28.24 -31.08
CA ARG A 180 46.40 -28.40 -32.35
C ARG A 180 45.32 -29.49 -32.21
N LYS A 181 44.24 -29.35 -33.00
CA LYS A 181 43.23 -30.39 -33.26
C LYS A 181 43.93 -31.70 -33.66
N ILE A 182 43.59 -32.81 -33.02
CA ILE A 182 44.18 -34.13 -33.27
C ILE A 182 43.40 -34.81 -34.40
N PRO A 183 44.03 -35.07 -35.58
CA PRO A 183 43.33 -35.69 -36.69
C PRO A 183 42.74 -37.05 -36.34
N GLY A 184 41.47 -37.27 -36.67
CA GLY A 184 40.73 -38.50 -36.41
C GLY A 184 40.12 -38.60 -35.01
N ASN A 185 40.28 -37.60 -34.14
CA ASN A 185 39.63 -37.60 -32.83
C ASN A 185 38.22 -37.02 -32.90
N TRP A 186 37.23 -37.75 -32.41
CA TRP A 186 35.83 -37.34 -32.32
C TRP A 186 35.44 -37.17 -30.86
N VAL A 187 34.52 -36.25 -30.59
CA VAL A 187 33.95 -36.06 -29.25
C VAL A 187 32.44 -35.98 -29.29
N PHE A 188 31.80 -36.53 -28.27
CA PHE A 188 30.39 -36.35 -27.96
C PHE A 188 30.26 -35.91 -26.51
N LEU A 189 29.38 -34.93 -26.23
CA LEU A 189 29.09 -34.47 -24.89
C LEU A 189 27.62 -34.70 -24.55
N GLY A 190 27.36 -35.34 -23.42
CA GLY A 190 26.01 -35.59 -22.91
C GLY A 190 25.93 -36.87 -22.09
N ARG A 191 24.90 -36.96 -21.24
CA ARG A 191 24.60 -38.18 -20.47
C ARG A 191 24.48 -39.39 -21.40
N VAL A 192 24.97 -40.55 -20.98
CA VAL A 192 24.75 -41.82 -21.69
C VAL A 192 23.30 -42.24 -21.50
N ALA A 193 22.51 -42.19 -22.58
CA ALA A 193 21.07 -42.49 -22.58
C ALA A 193 20.59 -42.83 -24.01
N SER A 194 19.55 -43.65 -24.14
CA SER A 194 19.06 -44.17 -25.43
C SER A 194 18.76 -43.07 -26.46
N ASN A 195 18.11 -41.98 -26.03
CA ASN A 195 17.75 -40.86 -26.89
C ASN A 195 18.96 -40.10 -27.48
N LYS A 196 20.15 -40.26 -26.89
CA LYS A 196 21.38 -39.59 -27.32
C LYS A 196 22.15 -40.33 -28.42
N GLY A 197 21.79 -41.59 -28.70
CA GLY A 197 22.30 -42.33 -29.87
C GLY A 197 23.77 -42.74 -29.82
N GLN A 198 24.39 -42.85 -28.63
CA GLN A 198 25.80 -43.25 -28.51
C GLN A 198 26.12 -44.64 -29.07
N VAL A 199 25.20 -45.60 -28.98
CA VAL A 199 25.40 -46.94 -29.57
C VAL A 199 25.58 -46.83 -31.09
N ASP A 200 24.72 -46.06 -31.74
CA ASP A 200 24.81 -45.83 -33.19
C ASP A 200 26.03 -44.96 -33.53
N LEU A 201 26.42 -44.03 -32.65
CA LEU A 201 27.65 -43.25 -32.82
C LEU A 201 28.90 -44.14 -32.82
N VAL A 202 28.96 -45.15 -31.93
CA VAL A 202 30.06 -46.13 -31.90
C VAL A 202 30.04 -46.98 -33.18
N ARG A 203 28.87 -47.39 -33.68
CA ARG A 203 28.76 -48.10 -34.96
C ARG A 203 29.23 -47.27 -36.14
N LEU A 204 28.81 -46.00 -36.20
CA LEU A 204 29.26 -45.05 -37.22
C LEU A 204 30.78 -44.85 -37.16
N PHE A 205 31.34 -44.70 -35.96
CA PHE A 205 32.79 -44.59 -35.75
C PHE A 205 33.52 -45.86 -36.23
N ALA A 206 33.00 -47.05 -35.94
CA ALA A 206 33.54 -48.31 -36.45
C ALA A 206 33.52 -48.38 -37.99
N ARG A 207 32.40 -47.95 -38.61
CA ARG A 207 32.26 -47.89 -40.08
C ARG A 207 33.26 -46.90 -40.69
N ALA A 208 33.41 -45.71 -40.09
CA ALA A 208 34.37 -44.71 -40.52
C ALA A 208 35.81 -45.22 -40.44
N ARG A 209 36.18 -45.85 -39.31
CA ARG A 209 37.51 -46.42 -39.08
C ARG A 209 37.83 -47.56 -40.05
N LYS A 210 36.87 -48.45 -40.32
CA LYS A 210 37.04 -49.54 -41.30
C LYS A 210 37.33 -49.00 -42.71
N ARG A 211 36.74 -47.87 -43.08
CA ARG A 211 36.93 -47.24 -44.39
C ARG A 211 38.23 -46.43 -44.46
N ASN A 212 38.61 -45.74 -43.39
CA ASN A 212 39.88 -45.01 -43.27
C ASN A 212 40.26 -44.87 -41.79
N PRO A 213 41.24 -45.65 -41.29
CA PRO A 213 41.63 -45.64 -39.88
C PRO A 213 42.09 -44.27 -39.38
N ASP A 214 42.68 -43.44 -40.24
CA ASP A 214 43.12 -42.12 -39.83
C ASP A 214 41.97 -41.10 -39.68
N ALA A 215 40.77 -41.42 -40.17
CA ALA A 215 39.60 -40.53 -40.07
C ALA A 215 38.83 -40.70 -38.75
N ALA A 216 39.06 -41.82 -38.05
CA ALA A 216 38.39 -42.22 -36.82
C ALA A 216 39.41 -42.98 -35.93
N LYS A 217 40.30 -42.20 -35.31
CA LYS A 217 41.38 -42.69 -34.43
C LYS A 217 40.89 -42.91 -33.00
N HIS A 218 40.19 -41.94 -32.44
CA HIS A 218 39.70 -42.03 -31.06
C HIS A 218 38.34 -41.33 -30.93
N LEU A 219 37.41 -41.92 -30.17
CA LEU A 219 36.13 -41.33 -29.82
C LEU A 219 36.07 -41.12 -28.30
N THR A 220 35.83 -39.90 -27.86
CA THR A 220 35.61 -39.60 -26.43
C THR A 220 34.13 -39.24 -26.20
N ILE A 221 33.47 -40.01 -25.34
CA ILE A 221 32.11 -39.77 -24.87
C ILE A 221 32.19 -39.19 -23.46
N VAL A 222 31.85 -37.91 -23.34
CA VAL A 222 31.96 -37.14 -22.10
C VAL A 222 30.58 -36.89 -21.51
N GLY A 223 30.31 -37.44 -20.32
CA GLY A 223 29.04 -37.23 -19.63
C GLY A 223 28.75 -38.32 -18.60
N GLY A 224 27.82 -38.02 -17.70
CA GLY A 224 27.40 -38.97 -16.66
C GLY A 224 26.73 -40.21 -17.25
N PHE A 225 26.86 -41.33 -16.55
CA PHE A 225 26.20 -42.59 -16.88
C PHE A 225 25.79 -43.28 -15.58
N ASN A 226 24.83 -44.19 -15.66
CA ASN A 226 24.48 -45.07 -14.56
C ASN A 226 24.94 -46.50 -14.91
N PRO A 227 25.85 -47.11 -14.12
CA PRO A 227 26.29 -48.49 -14.36
C PRO A 227 25.18 -49.53 -14.35
N SER A 228 24.05 -49.27 -13.66
CA SER A 228 22.90 -50.16 -13.63
C SER A 228 21.94 -49.98 -14.81
N ASP A 229 22.21 -49.04 -15.73
CA ASP A 229 21.36 -48.78 -16.89
C ASP A 229 21.65 -49.78 -18.02
N ASP A 230 20.61 -50.47 -18.49
CA ASP A 230 20.69 -51.43 -19.59
C ASP A 230 21.29 -50.82 -20.87
N TYR A 231 21.03 -49.54 -21.13
CA TYR A 231 21.59 -48.86 -22.29
C TYR A 231 23.09 -48.63 -22.15
N TYR A 232 23.58 -48.30 -20.96
CA TYR A 232 25.02 -48.19 -20.70
C TYR A 232 25.72 -49.54 -20.89
N ASN A 233 25.12 -50.62 -20.37
CA ASN A 233 25.64 -51.97 -20.54
C ASN A 233 25.62 -52.41 -22.02
N ARG A 234 24.58 -52.04 -22.77
CA ARG A 234 24.50 -52.24 -24.22
C ARG A 234 25.60 -51.49 -24.96
N LEU A 235 25.87 -50.23 -24.60
CA LEU A 235 26.94 -49.43 -25.18
C LEU A 235 28.31 -50.09 -24.98
N LEU A 236 28.61 -50.56 -23.76
CA LEU A 236 29.85 -51.29 -23.47
C LEU A 236 29.96 -52.60 -24.27
N SER A 237 28.85 -53.35 -24.36
CA SER A 237 28.80 -54.59 -25.14
C SER A 237 29.08 -54.33 -26.63
N GLU A 238 28.48 -53.29 -27.20
CA GLU A 238 28.69 -52.90 -28.60
C GLU A 238 30.15 -52.47 -28.85
N ILE A 239 30.75 -51.67 -27.97
CA ILE A 239 32.18 -51.28 -28.05
C ILE A 239 33.08 -52.52 -28.07
N ALA A 240 32.81 -53.49 -27.19
CA ALA A 240 33.59 -54.73 -27.11
C ALA A 240 33.41 -55.61 -28.35
N GLN A 241 32.17 -55.78 -28.84
CA GLN A 241 31.86 -56.59 -30.02
C GLN A 241 32.50 -56.02 -31.30
N LEU A 242 32.61 -54.69 -31.41
CA LEU A 242 33.26 -54.02 -32.54
C LEU A 242 34.79 -53.92 -32.39
N GLY A 243 35.36 -54.41 -31.29
CA GLY A 243 36.81 -54.41 -31.05
C GLY A 243 37.38 -53.02 -30.77
N LEU A 244 36.59 -52.10 -30.22
CA LEU A 244 36.94 -50.67 -30.07
C LEU A 244 37.32 -50.27 -28.63
N THR A 245 37.54 -51.22 -27.73
CA THR A 245 37.79 -50.96 -26.30
C THR A 245 38.99 -50.03 -26.02
N GLN A 246 39.98 -49.97 -26.91
CA GLN A 246 41.14 -49.07 -26.79
C GLN A 246 40.94 -47.74 -27.53
N ASP A 247 39.89 -47.63 -28.35
CA ASP A 247 39.65 -46.51 -29.26
C ASP A 247 38.47 -45.63 -28.82
N VAL A 248 37.59 -46.13 -27.94
CA VAL A 248 36.46 -45.39 -27.38
C VAL A 248 36.66 -45.22 -25.88
N THR A 249 36.65 -43.95 -25.43
CA THR A 249 36.75 -43.61 -24.00
C THR A 249 35.43 -43.02 -23.51
N ILE A 250 34.87 -43.60 -22.45
CA ILE A 250 33.72 -43.03 -21.71
C ILE A 250 34.25 -42.46 -20.39
N THR A 251 34.15 -41.15 -20.18
CA THR A 251 34.88 -40.49 -19.09
C THR A 251 34.07 -40.33 -17.80
N GLY A 252 32.74 -40.37 -17.88
CA GLY A 252 31.87 -39.86 -16.81
C GLY A 252 31.78 -38.33 -16.82
N LYS A 253 31.21 -37.74 -15.75
CA LYS A 253 31.26 -36.28 -15.51
C LYS A 253 32.73 -35.88 -15.29
N VAL A 254 33.17 -34.80 -15.95
CA VAL A 254 34.55 -34.27 -15.85
C VAL A 254 34.53 -32.79 -15.44
N SER A 255 35.67 -32.25 -15.01
CA SER A 255 35.78 -30.81 -14.72
C SER A 255 35.68 -29.97 -15.99
N ASP A 256 35.34 -28.68 -15.85
CA ASP A 256 35.22 -27.77 -16.99
C ASP A 256 36.55 -27.63 -17.74
N GLU A 257 37.69 -27.63 -17.05
CA GLU A 257 39.02 -27.58 -17.68
C GLU A 257 39.25 -28.80 -18.57
N ARG A 258 38.89 -29.99 -18.09
CA ARG A 258 39.06 -31.23 -18.85
C ARG A 258 38.08 -31.32 -20.01
N ARG A 259 36.86 -30.84 -19.82
CA ARG A 259 35.85 -30.70 -20.88
C ARG A 259 36.34 -29.78 -22.01
N GLU A 260 36.88 -28.62 -21.67
CA GLU A 260 37.49 -27.68 -22.62
C GLU A 260 38.68 -28.31 -23.35
N GLN A 261 39.49 -29.11 -22.67
CA GLN A 261 40.58 -29.86 -23.30
C GLN A 261 40.05 -30.82 -24.37
N TYR A 262 39.04 -31.63 -24.08
CA TYR A 262 38.46 -32.56 -25.06
C TYR A 262 37.86 -31.83 -26.27
N LEU A 263 37.15 -30.71 -26.04
CA LEU A 263 36.63 -29.87 -27.12
C LEU A 263 37.74 -29.25 -27.98
N ARG A 264 38.89 -28.88 -27.39
CA ARG A 264 40.04 -28.34 -28.14
C ARG A 264 40.77 -29.42 -28.94
N GLU A 265 40.95 -30.61 -28.39
CA GLU A 265 41.71 -31.71 -29.00
C GLU A 265 40.94 -32.44 -30.12
N ALA A 266 39.61 -32.52 -30.05
CA ALA A 266 38.81 -33.24 -31.05
C ALA A 266 38.77 -32.52 -32.41
N GLN A 267 38.87 -33.27 -33.51
CA GLN A 267 38.71 -32.77 -34.88
C GLN A 267 37.25 -32.52 -35.26
N PHE A 268 36.33 -33.38 -34.80
CA PHE A 268 34.89 -33.27 -35.05
C PHE A 268 34.10 -33.49 -33.75
N TYR A 269 33.03 -32.73 -33.58
CA TYR A 269 31.95 -33.08 -32.68
C TYR A 269 30.89 -33.84 -33.50
N VAL A 270 30.54 -35.07 -33.09
CA VAL A 270 29.60 -35.92 -33.85
C VAL A 270 28.45 -36.37 -32.94
N ALA A 271 27.21 -36.09 -33.33
CA ALA A 271 26.02 -36.45 -32.55
C ALA A 271 24.94 -37.11 -33.41
N LEU A 272 24.53 -38.32 -33.02
CA LEU A 272 23.44 -39.07 -33.66
C LEU A 272 22.19 -39.11 -32.76
N SER A 273 21.98 -38.06 -31.97
CA SER A 273 20.91 -38.02 -31.00
C SER A 273 19.55 -38.05 -31.70
N VAL A 274 18.69 -38.97 -31.27
CA VAL A 274 17.34 -39.18 -31.80
C VAL A 274 16.40 -38.08 -31.30
N HIS A 275 16.66 -37.57 -30.09
CA HIS A 275 15.95 -36.44 -29.52
C HIS A 275 16.89 -35.54 -28.73
N GLU A 276 17.04 -34.29 -29.20
CA GLU A 276 17.72 -33.21 -28.50
C GLU A 276 16.74 -32.11 -28.15
N GLY A 277 16.78 -31.67 -26.89
CA GLY A 277 15.93 -30.60 -26.40
C GLY A 277 16.28 -29.27 -27.02
N PHE A 278 17.50 -28.82 -26.73
CA PHE A 278 18.16 -27.69 -27.37
C PHE A 278 19.52 -28.08 -27.96
N GLY A 279 20.22 -29.03 -27.30
CA GLY A 279 21.53 -29.52 -27.73
C GLY A 279 22.66 -28.51 -27.47
N VAL A 280 22.87 -28.08 -26.21
CA VAL A 280 23.90 -27.10 -25.83
C VAL A 280 25.29 -27.37 -26.45
N PRO A 281 25.80 -28.62 -26.50
CA PRO A 281 27.08 -28.90 -27.13
C PRO A 281 27.15 -28.56 -28.64
N LEU A 282 26.01 -28.58 -29.34
CA LEU A 282 25.90 -28.18 -30.74
C LEU A 282 26.23 -26.69 -30.94
N VAL A 283 26.08 -25.88 -29.90
CA VAL A 283 26.46 -24.45 -29.89
C VAL A 283 27.85 -24.24 -29.31
N GLU A 284 28.21 -24.98 -28.25
CA GLU A 284 29.51 -24.84 -27.58
C GLU A 284 30.70 -25.21 -28.47
N ALA A 285 30.57 -26.28 -29.26
CA ALA A 285 31.62 -26.74 -30.14
C ALA A 285 31.98 -25.71 -31.23
N PRO A 286 31.01 -25.16 -32.00
CA PRO A 286 31.31 -24.12 -32.99
C PRO A 286 31.92 -22.84 -32.40
N LEU A 287 31.48 -22.40 -31.22
CA LEU A 287 32.09 -21.25 -30.53
C LEU A 287 33.56 -21.46 -30.16
N ARG A 288 34.03 -22.72 -30.15
CA ARG A 288 35.43 -23.12 -29.91
C ARG A 288 36.16 -23.53 -31.18
N GLY A 289 35.57 -23.29 -32.35
CA GLY A 289 36.12 -23.67 -33.64
C GLY A 289 36.14 -25.19 -33.88
N LEU A 290 35.27 -25.95 -33.22
CA LEU A 290 35.07 -27.38 -33.45
C LEU A 290 33.83 -27.59 -34.34
N PRO A 291 33.98 -28.08 -35.58
CA PRO A 291 32.84 -28.32 -36.44
C PRO A 291 31.98 -29.48 -35.91
N VAL A 292 30.67 -29.28 -36.01
CA VAL A 292 29.63 -30.21 -35.58
C VAL A 292 29.04 -30.91 -36.80
N LEU A 293 28.89 -32.23 -36.71
CA LEU A 293 28.15 -33.04 -37.66
C LEU A 293 27.10 -33.84 -36.89
N ALA A 294 25.82 -33.57 -37.18
CA ALA A 294 24.73 -34.17 -36.44
C ALA A 294 23.56 -34.60 -37.33
N LEU A 295 22.68 -35.45 -36.81
CA LEU A 295 21.43 -35.78 -37.50
C LEU A 295 20.40 -34.65 -37.37
N ASP A 296 19.60 -34.46 -38.41
CA ASP A 296 18.50 -33.49 -38.44
C ASP A 296 17.27 -34.04 -37.71
N ARG A 297 17.28 -33.95 -36.38
CA ARG A 297 16.23 -34.45 -35.48
C ARG A 297 15.86 -33.40 -34.42
N ALA A 298 14.59 -33.37 -34.02
CA ALA A 298 14.07 -32.48 -32.97
C ALA A 298 14.54 -31.02 -33.16
N ALA A 299 15.04 -30.37 -32.10
CA ALA A 299 15.48 -28.97 -32.15
C ALA A 299 16.83 -28.73 -32.87
N ALA A 300 17.55 -29.78 -33.29
CA ALA A 300 18.90 -29.64 -33.85
C ALA A 300 18.94 -28.71 -35.08
N ARG A 301 17.90 -28.77 -35.94
CA ARG A 301 17.73 -27.90 -37.11
C ARG A 301 17.78 -26.43 -36.75
N GLU A 302 17.04 -26.04 -35.73
CA GLU A 302 16.94 -24.66 -35.29
C GLU A 302 18.24 -24.20 -34.61
N THR A 303 18.78 -25.04 -33.71
CA THR A 303 20.01 -24.76 -32.98
C THR A 303 21.18 -24.52 -33.93
N MET A 304 21.33 -25.35 -34.96
CA MET A 304 22.43 -25.27 -35.93
C MET A 304 22.12 -24.39 -37.14
N GLY A 305 20.90 -23.87 -37.28
CA GLY A 305 20.46 -23.12 -38.46
C GLY A 305 20.52 -23.94 -39.75
N GLY A 306 20.36 -25.27 -39.66
CA GLY A 306 20.50 -26.20 -40.78
C GLY A 306 21.94 -26.55 -41.19
N ILE A 307 22.96 -26.02 -40.49
CA ILE A 307 24.37 -26.13 -40.90
C ILE A 307 25.04 -27.37 -40.27
N GLY A 308 25.58 -28.26 -41.09
CA GLY A 308 26.25 -29.49 -40.62
C GLY A 308 25.27 -30.57 -40.13
N LEU A 309 24.01 -30.49 -40.57
CA LEU A 309 22.99 -31.49 -40.30
C LEU A 309 22.79 -32.42 -41.48
N HIS A 310 22.41 -33.65 -41.17
CA HIS A 310 22.29 -34.75 -42.12
C HIS A 310 21.03 -35.57 -41.84
N ASP A 311 20.36 -36.03 -42.90
CA ASP A 311 19.10 -36.78 -42.77
C ASP A 311 19.34 -38.22 -42.23
N ASP A 312 20.51 -38.78 -42.51
CA ASP A 312 20.91 -40.14 -42.15
C ASP A 312 22.42 -40.27 -41.85
N GLU A 313 22.80 -41.43 -41.31
CA GLU A 313 24.19 -41.72 -40.95
C GLU A 313 25.13 -41.79 -42.17
N ASP A 314 24.63 -42.18 -43.34
CA ASP A 314 25.47 -42.40 -44.53
C ASP A 314 25.88 -41.06 -45.17
N SER A 315 24.95 -40.11 -45.26
CA SER A 315 25.21 -38.74 -45.70
C SER A 315 26.15 -38.01 -44.73
N LEU A 316 25.98 -38.20 -43.41
CA LEU A 316 26.89 -37.68 -42.40
C LEU A 316 28.31 -38.27 -42.54
N LEU A 317 28.41 -39.59 -42.75
CA LEU A 317 29.68 -40.28 -42.97
C LEU A 317 30.41 -39.77 -44.22
N GLN A 318 29.68 -39.49 -45.30
CA GLN A 318 30.26 -38.89 -46.51
C GLN A 318 30.82 -37.49 -46.25
N ALA A 319 30.09 -36.66 -45.51
CA ALA A 319 30.53 -35.31 -45.14
C ALA A 319 31.81 -35.32 -44.28
N LEU A 320 31.90 -36.24 -43.30
CA LEU A 320 33.11 -36.44 -42.48
C LEU A 320 34.36 -36.67 -43.34
N PHE A 321 34.25 -37.51 -44.38
CA PHE A 321 35.37 -37.79 -45.28
C PHE A 321 35.70 -36.61 -46.22
N ALA A 322 34.68 -35.91 -46.72
CA ALA A 322 34.87 -34.74 -47.57
C ALA A 322 35.62 -33.62 -46.84
N LEU A 323 35.18 -33.27 -45.63
CA LEU A 323 35.78 -32.20 -44.81
C LEU A 323 37.23 -32.49 -44.40
N ARG A 324 37.58 -33.76 -44.21
CA ARG A 324 38.96 -34.15 -43.92
C ARG A 324 39.89 -33.99 -45.12
N GLY A 325 39.35 -34.15 -46.33
CA GLY A 325 40.11 -34.04 -47.59
C GLY A 325 40.25 -32.60 -48.11
N ASN A 326 39.51 -31.64 -47.54
CA ASN A 326 39.47 -30.26 -47.99
C ASN A 326 39.48 -29.27 -46.81
N ASP A 327 40.64 -28.68 -46.53
CA ASP A 327 40.82 -27.68 -45.46
C ASP A 327 39.95 -26.43 -45.67
N SER A 328 39.62 -26.06 -46.91
CA SER A 328 38.75 -24.91 -47.19
C SER A 328 37.33 -25.18 -46.70
N ASP A 329 36.76 -26.32 -47.08
CA ASP A 329 35.39 -26.70 -46.68
C ASP A 329 35.28 -26.84 -45.16
N TYR A 330 36.34 -27.36 -44.51
CA TYR A 330 36.42 -27.43 -43.05
C TYR A 330 36.35 -26.04 -42.41
N GLN A 331 37.16 -25.08 -42.87
CA GLN A 331 37.17 -23.72 -42.32
C GLN A 331 35.88 -22.96 -42.62
N ASP A 332 35.29 -23.16 -43.79
CA ASP A 332 34.01 -22.55 -44.17
C ASP A 332 32.87 -23.05 -43.29
N LEU A 333 32.82 -24.37 -43.01
CA LEU A 333 31.85 -24.95 -42.08
C LEU A 333 32.02 -24.39 -40.66
N VAL A 334 33.25 -24.35 -40.16
CA VAL A 334 33.55 -23.79 -38.83
C VAL A 334 33.09 -22.33 -38.73
N LYS A 335 33.39 -21.51 -39.74
CA LYS A 335 33.00 -20.10 -39.78
C LYS A 335 31.48 -19.93 -39.82
N ALA A 336 30.79 -20.72 -40.66
CA ALA A 336 29.34 -20.68 -40.77
C ALA A 336 28.64 -21.10 -39.47
N GLN A 337 29.09 -22.19 -38.84
CA GLN A 337 28.54 -22.65 -37.57
C GLN A 337 28.84 -21.69 -36.42
N ALA A 338 30.06 -21.11 -36.35
CA ALA A 338 30.40 -20.10 -35.34
C ALA A 338 29.57 -18.83 -35.48
N ALA A 339 29.30 -18.39 -36.73
CA ALA A 339 28.41 -17.27 -36.99
C ALA A 339 26.98 -17.55 -36.50
N ASN A 340 26.42 -18.74 -36.77
CA ASN A 340 25.13 -19.14 -36.22
C ASN A 340 25.15 -19.22 -34.67
N ALA A 341 26.19 -19.83 -34.10
CA ALA A 341 26.30 -20.01 -32.64
C ALA A 341 26.41 -18.69 -31.87
N SER A 342 26.85 -17.60 -32.52
CA SER A 342 26.90 -16.27 -31.91
C SER A 342 25.54 -15.75 -31.41
N ARG A 343 24.43 -16.28 -31.94
CA ARG A 343 23.04 -16.00 -31.52
C ARG A 343 22.75 -16.37 -30.06
N PHE A 344 23.57 -17.23 -29.46
CA PHE A 344 23.43 -17.76 -28.11
C PHE A 344 24.43 -17.13 -27.12
N THR A 345 25.19 -16.13 -27.56
CA THR A 345 26.04 -15.36 -26.67
C THR A 345 25.20 -14.50 -25.72
N ARG A 346 25.77 -14.13 -24.56
CA ARG A 346 25.12 -13.24 -23.58
C ARG A 346 24.51 -11.99 -24.22
N SER A 347 25.21 -11.35 -25.16
CA SER A 347 24.71 -10.13 -25.81
C SER A 347 23.44 -10.37 -26.62
N SER A 348 23.42 -11.40 -27.46
CA SER A 348 22.27 -11.71 -28.32
C SER A 348 21.07 -12.23 -27.52
N VAL A 349 21.31 -13.04 -26.48
CA VAL A 349 20.23 -13.50 -25.61
C VAL A 349 19.67 -12.35 -24.77
N SER A 350 20.50 -11.41 -24.33
CA SER A 350 20.05 -10.20 -23.62
C SER A 350 19.03 -9.40 -24.43
N GLU A 351 19.22 -9.28 -25.74
CA GLU A 351 18.28 -8.56 -26.63
C GLU A 351 16.92 -9.27 -26.71
N LYS A 352 16.93 -10.61 -26.87
CA LYS A 352 15.69 -11.41 -26.90
C LYS A 352 14.96 -11.41 -25.56
N LEU A 353 15.71 -11.55 -24.47
CA LEU A 353 15.18 -11.48 -23.11
C LEU A 353 14.56 -10.09 -22.85
N ALA A 354 15.19 -9.03 -23.33
CA ALA A 354 14.62 -7.69 -23.25
C ALA A 354 13.28 -7.59 -24.01
N CYS A 355 13.19 -8.13 -25.22
CA CYS A 355 11.91 -8.19 -25.93
C CYS A 355 10.82 -8.95 -25.15
N ALA A 356 11.17 -10.09 -24.54
CA ALA A 356 10.23 -10.86 -23.73
C ALA A 356 9.78 -10.08 -22.47
N LEU A 357 10.72 -9.46 -21.75
CA LEU A 357 10.45 -8.65 -20.56
C LEU A 357 9.62 -7.39 -20.87
N ALA A 358 9.76 -6.79 -22.06
CA ALA A 358 8.98 -5.61 -22.46
C ALA A 358 7.46 -5.89 -22.56
N SER A 359 7.07 -7.16 -22.72
CA SER A 359 5.66 -7.58 -22.64
C SER A 359 5.14 -7.70 -21.20
N ILE A 360 6.06 -7.84 -20.24
CA ILE A 360 5.77 -8.05 -18.82
C ILE A 360 5.88 -6.75 -18.03
N LEU A 361 6.85 -5.90 -18.35
CA LEU A 361 7.21 -4.72 -17.57
C LEU A 361 6.77 -3.43 -18.29
N PRO A 362 6.25 -2.45 -17.55
CA PRO A 362 6.03 -1.12 -18.12
C PRO A 362 7.37 -0.46 -18.44
N VAL A 363 7.45 0.21 -19.58
CA VAL A 363 8.53 1.17 -19.81
C VAL A 363 8.39 2.33 -18.82
N LYS A 364 9.49 3.03 -18.54
CA LYS A 364 9.53 4.12 -17.57
C LYS A 364 8.54 5.21 -17.94
N GLY A 365 7.64 5.53 -17.00
CA GLY A 365 6.57 6.51 -17.22
C GLY A 365 5.55 6.05 -18.26
N PHE A 366 5.28 4.74 -18.35
CA PHE A 366 4.22 4.18 -19.18
C PHE A 366 2.85 4.75 -18.79
N TYR A 367 2.53 4.70 -17.49
CA TYR A 367 1.35 5.37 -16.94
C TYR A 367 1.74 6.79 -16.52
N LYS A 368 1.03 7.80 -17.02
CA LYS A 368 1.39 9.22 -16.87
C LYS A 368 0.31 10.05 -16.18
N SER A 369 -0.93 9.58 -16.21
CA SER A 369 -2.10 10.38 -15.83
C SER A 369 -3.15 9.58 -15.07
N VAL A 370 -3.91 10.30 -14.23
CA VAL A 370 -4.99 9.73 -13.40
C VAL A 370 -6.30 10.49 -13.63
N SER A 371 -7.42 9.79 -13.78
CA SER A 371 -8.76 10.38 -13.66
C SER A 371 -9.33 10.05 -12.28
N VAL A 372 -9.54 11.06 -11.45
CA VAL A 372 -10.16 10.90 -10.13
C VAL A 372 -11.67 10.99 -10.27
N VAL A 373 -12.38 9.93 -9.90
CA VAL A 373 -13.85 9.85 -9.96
C VAL A 373 -14.42 9.92 -8.55
N ILE A 374 -15.33 10.87 -8.34
CA ILE A 374 -16.06 11.07 -7.09
C ILE A 374 -17.55 10.89 -7.38
N CYS A 375 -18.18 9.92 -6.72
CA CYS A 375 -19.63 9.75 -6.75
C CYS A 375 -20.22 10.39 -5.51
N THR A 376 -21.22 11.26 -5.66
CA THR A 376 -21.79 12.01 -4.54
C THR A 376 -23.31 11.96 -4.57
N TYR A 377 -23.92 12.04 -3.39
CA TYR A 377 -25.37 12.18 -3.24
C TYR A 377 -25.71 12.72 -1.84
N ASN A 378 -26.20 13.96 -1.80
CA ASN A 378 -26.63 14.70 -0.61
C ASN A 378 -25.53 14.86 0.44
N ARG A 379 -24.34 15.23 -0.05
CA ARG A 379 -23.10 15.34 0.72
C ARG A 379 -22.26 16.54 0.27
N ARG A 380 -22.92 17.65 -0.05
CA ARG A 380 -22.30 18.89 -0.54
C ARG A 380 -21.02 19.29 0.22
N ASP A 381 -21.06 19.30 1.55
CA ASP A 381 -19.93 19.78 2.36
C ASP A 381 -18.74 18.81 2.36
N TYR A 382 -19.01 17.51 2.33
CA TYR A 382 -18.00 16.47 2.16
C TYR A 382 -17.31 16.61 0.80
N LEU A 383 -18.09 16.72 -0.27
CA LEU A 383 -17.58 16.95 -1.63
C LEU A 383 -16.71 18.21 -1.71
N ALA A 384 -17.18 19.33 -1.16
CA ALA A 384 -16.41 20.59 -1.16
C ALA A 384 -15.04 20.40 -0.51
N ARG A 385 -14.98 19.67 0.61
CA ARG A 385 -13.74 19.36 1.33
C ARG A 385 -12.82 18.43 0.53
N CYS A 386 -13.36 17.38 -0.10
CA CYS A 386 -12.58 16.49 -0.95
C CYS A 386 -11.91 17.28 -2.10
N LEU A 387 -12.68 18.15 -2.77
CA LEU A 387 -12.18 19.03 -3.84
C LEU A 387 -11.10 20.00 -3.34
N ASP A 388 -11.28 20.61 -2.15
CA ASP A 388 -10.29 21.51 -1.54
C ASP A 388 -8.93 20.82 -1.32
N TYR A 389 -8.92 19.54 -0.91
CA TYR A 389 -7.69 18.77 -0.67
C TYR A 389 -7.09 18.20 -1.96
N LEU A 390 -7.90 17.91 -2.99
CA LEU A 390 -7.37 17.57 -4.31
C LEU A 390 -6.58 18.72 -4.93
N GLN A 391 -6.88 19.98 -4.58
CA GLN A 391 -6.06 21.12 -5.05
C GLN A 391 -4.65 21.15 -4.45
N CYS A 392 -4.38 20.37 -3.40
CA CYS A 392 -3.07 20.32 -2.72
C CYS A 392 -2.14 19.24 -3.27
N GLN A 393 -2.53 18.48 -4.29
CA GLN A 393 -1.71 17.39 -4.84
C GLN A 393 -0.35 17.89 -5.37
N SER A 394 0.72 17.12 -5.13
CA SER A 394 2.07 17.39 -5.65
C SER A 394 2.20 17.13 -7.15
N ASN A 395 1.34 16.32 -7.75
CA ASN A 395 1.36 16.02 -9.17
C ASN A 395 0.15 16.65 -9.89
N PRO A 396 0.35 17.46 -10.94
CA PRO A 396 -0.75 18.06 -11.70
C PRO A 396 -1.33 17.13 -12.79
N ASN A 397 -0.75 15.96 -13.05
CA ASN A 397 -1.17 15.06 -14.13
C ASN A 397 -2.41 14.24 -13.77
N PHE A 398 -3.46 14.90 -13.28
CA PHE A 398 -4.75 14.28 -13.03
C PHE A 398 -5.90 15.20 -13.43
N GLU A 399 -7.05 14.59 -13.70
CA GLU A 399 -8.33 15.30 -13.87
C GLU A 399 -9.32 14.84 -12.79
N VAL A 400 -10.36 15.63 -12.54
CA VAL A 400 -11.41 15.30 -11.57
C VAL A 400 -12.76 15.23 -12.26
N ILE A 401 -13.51 14.16 -11.97
CA ILE A 401 -14.82 13.84 -12.51
C ILE A 401 -15.76 13.65 -11.32
N VAL A 402 -16.83 14.43 -11.27
CA VAL A 402 -17.86 14.28 -10.23
C VAL A 402 -19.15 13.79 -10.87
N ILE A 403 -19.70 12.71 -10.32
CA ILE A 403 -20.97 12.15 -10.71
C ILE A 403 -21.98 12.41 -9.59
N ASP A 404 -22.88 13.34 -9.85
CA ASP A 404 -23.94 13.71 -8.90
C ASP A 404 -25.10 12.71 -9.01
N GLY A 405 -25.58 12.23 -7.87
CA GLY A 405 -26.83 11.51 -7.77
C GLY A 405 -28.04 12.45 -7.89
N PRO A 406 -29.24 12.00 -7.52
CA PRO A 406 -30.43 12.84 -7.54
C PRO A 406 -30.49 13.79 -6.33
N SER A 407 -29.52 14.70 -6.22
CA SER A 407 -29.29 15.54 -5.04
C SER A 407 -30.23 16.75 -4.89
N ASP A 408 -30.50 17.13 -3.64
CA ASP A 408 -31.39 18.23 -3.25
C ASP A 408 -30.86 19.10 -2.08
N ASP A 409 -29.60 18.90 -1.66
CA ASP A 409 -28.94 19.60 -0.54
C ASP A 409 -28.11 20.83 -0.96
N GLY A 410 -28.26 21.25 -2.21
CA GLY A 410 -27.48 22.34 -2.80
C GLY A 410 -26.15 21.91 -3.43
N THR A 411 -25.94 20.60 -3.64
CA THR A 411 -24.76 20.06 -4.35
C THR A 411 -24.62 20.65 -5.75
N LYS A 412 -25.72 20.92 -6.44
CA LYS A 412 -25.71 21.50 -7.79
C LYS A 412 -25.07 22.90 -7.84
N GLU A 413 -25.40 23.77 -6.89
CA GLU A 413 -24.84 25.11 -6.78
C GLU A 413 -23.34 25.06 -6.48
N LEU A 414 -22.90 24.08 -5.68
CA LEU A 414 -21.48 23.81 -5.47
C LEU A 414 -20.82 23.41 -6.78
N LEU A 415 -21.36 22.42 -7.49
CA LEU A 415 -20.81 21.93 -8.77
C LEU A 415 -20.75 23.03 -9.84
N ASP A 416 -21.75 23.90 -9.90
CA ASP A 416 -21.76 25.05 -10.80
C ASP A 416 -20.61 26.02 -10.53
N SER A 417 -20.19 26.18 -9.27
CA SER A 417 -19.02 27.00 -8.91
C SER A 417 -17.67 26.39 -9.35
N TRP A 418 -17.64 25.09 -9.61
CA TRP A 418 -16.46 24.34 -10.10
C TRP A 418 -16.48 24.08 -11.61
N ARG A 419 -17.54 24.51 -12.31
CA ARG A 419 -17.70 24.30 -13.76
C ARG A 419 -16.49 24.84 -14.52
N GLY A 420 -15.99 24.04 -15.46
CA GLY A 420 -14.78 24.34 -16.26
C GLY A 420 -13.45 23.97 -15.58
N ARG A 421 -13.47 23.50 -14.32
CA ARG A 421 -12.29 22.94 -13.63
C ARG A 421 -12.39 21.43 -13.42
N ILE A 422 -13.60 20.90 -13.46
CA ILE A 422 -13.93 19.48 -13.32
C ILE A 422 -14.91 19.06 -14.41
N LYS A 423 -14.96 17.76 -14.70
CA LYS A 423 -16.03 17.14 -15.48
C LYS A 423 -17.19 16.76 -14.56
N ILE A 424 -18.41 16.96 -15.02
CA ILE A 424 -19.62 16.75 -14.22
C ILE A 424 -20.62 15.93 -15.04
N ALA A 425 -21.21 14.90 -14.44
CA ALA A 425 -22.40 14.24 -14.97
C ALA A 425 -23.39 13.91 -13.86
N GLU A 426 -24.63 13.65 -14.26
CA GLU A 426 -25.74 13.34 -13.34
C GLU A 426 -26.17 11.89 -13.56
N ASN A 427 -26.41 11.16 -12.46
CA ASN A 427 -27.09 9.88 -12.44
C ASN A 427 -28.46 10.06 -11.79
N GLY A 428 -29.52 9.95 -12.60
CA GLY A 428 -30.89 10.08 -12.09
C GLY A 428 -31.35 8.93 -11.18
N LEU A 429 -30.55 7.87 -11.06
CA LEU A 429 -30.81 6.72 -10.19
C LEU A 429 -29.84 6.69 -9.01
N ARG A 430 -30.31 6.21 -7.85
CA ARG A 430 -29.43 5.96 -6.69
C ARG A 430 -28.75 4.60 -6.85
N ASN A 431 -27.75 4.54 -7.72
CA ASN A 431 -26.98 3.34 -7.99
C ASN A 431 -25.50 3.68 -8.19
N LEU A 432 -24.65 3.22 -7.27
CA LEU A 432 -23.23 3.54 -7.25
C LEU A 432 -22.48 2.99 -8.46
N SER A 433 -22.74 1.74 -8.88
CA SER A 433 -22.06 1.13 -10.03
C SER A 433 -22.38 1.87 -11.34
N ILE A 434 -23.61 2.35 -11.51
CA ILE A 434 -23.96 3.20 -12.67
C ILE A 434 -23.15 4.51 -12.61
N SER A 435 -23.07 5.15 -11.44
CA SER A 435 -22.27 6.38 -11.28
C SER A 435 -20.79 6.12 -11.56
N ARG A 436 -20.22 5.03 -11.03
CA ARG A 436 -18.83 4.64 -11.29
C ARG A 436 -18.58 4.40 -12.79
N ASN A 437 -19.49 3.71 -13.48
CA ASN A 437 -19.41 3.50 -14.93
C ASN A 437 -19.48 4.81 -15.72
N LEU A 438 -20.36 5.75 -15.37
CA LEU A 438 -20.39 7.08 -15.98
C LEU A 438 -19.06 7.83 -15.78
N GLY A 439 -18.47 7.71 -14.59
CA GLY A 439 -17.14 8.24 -14.30
C GLY A 439 -16.05 7.62 -15.19
N ILE A 440 -16.07 6.30 -15.39
CA ILE A 440 -15.15 5.59 -16.30
C ILE A 440 -15.33 6.10 -17.74
N GLU A 441 -16.57 6.26 -18.20
CA GLU A 441 -16.87 6.75 -19.56
C GLU A 441 -16.31 8.16 -19.81
N LEU A 442 -16.33 9.03 -18.80
CA LEU A 442 -15.79 10.40 -18.87
C LEU A 442 -14.26 10.50 -18.67
N SER A 443 -13.65 9.45 -18.13
CA SER A 443 -12.22 9.40 -17.85
C SER A 443 -11.37 9.41 -19.12
N GLN A 444 -10.20 10.04 -19.04
CA GLN A 444 -9.18 10.06 -20.09
C GLN A 444 -7.77 9.74 -19.58
N GLY A 445 -7.58 9.62 -18.26
CA GLY A 445 -6.32 9.24 -17.64
C GLY A 445 -5.98 7.77 -17.87
N ASP A 446 -4.70 7.42 -17.79
CA ASP A 446 -4.26 6.02 -17.95
C ASP A 446 -4.81 5.12 -16.82
N ILE A 447 -4.94 5.71 -15.62
CA ILE A 447 -5.50 5.10 -14.41
C ILE A 447 -6.78 5.83 -14.03
N VAL A 448 -7.81 5.09 -13.59
CA VAL A 448 -9.02 5.64 -12.95
C VAL A 448 -8.92 5.38 -11.46
N ALA A 449 -8.98 6.42 -10.64
CA ALA A 449 -8.94 6.34 -9.19
C ALA A 449 -10.30 6.75 -8.62
N PHE A 450 -10.89 5.89 -7.79
CA PHE A 450 -12.13 6.17 -7.08
C PHE A 450 -11.82 6.62 -5.66
N ILE A 451 -12.38 7.77 -5.30
CA ILE A 451 -12.36 8.31 -3.95
C ILE A 451 -13.77 8.76 -3.57
N ASP A 452 -14.20 8.42 -2.35
CA ASP A 452 -15.51 8.82 -1.85
C ASP A 452 -15.50 10.31 -1.45
N ASP A 453 -16.65 10.96 -1.53
CA ASP A 453 -16.79 12.38 -1.20
C ASP A 453 -16.46 12.69 0.27
N ASP A 454 -16.53 11.71 1.15
CA ASP A 454 -16.15 11.77 2.57
C ASP A 454 -14.71 11.32 2.86
N ALA A 455 -13.86 11.20 1.83
CA ALA A 455 -12.45 10.92 1.96
C ALA A 455 -11.55 12.07 1.50
N ILE A 456 -10.33 12.10 2.06
CA ILE A 456 -9.31 13.10 1.82
C ILE A 456 -8.01 12.41 1.39
N PRO A 457 -7.47 12.71 0.21
CA PRO A 457 -6.21 12.13 -0.23
C PRO A 457 -5.03 12.79 0.47
N PHE A 458 -3.95 12.03 0.65
CA PHE A 458 -2.64 12.59 0.99
C PHE A 458 -2.16 13.46 -0.19
N ASP A 459 -1.36 14.48 0.07
CA ASP A 459 -0.94 15.44 -0.96
C ASP A 459 -0.07 14.78 -2.05
N ASN A 460 0.55 13.63 -1.78
CA ASN A 460 1.33 12.86 -2.75
C ASN A 460 0.57 11.66 -3.35
N TRP A 461 -0.76 11.58 -3.17
CA TRP A 461 -1.55 10.42 -3.58
C TRP A 461 -1.44 10.12 -5.08
N ILE A 462 -1.49 11.14 -5.94
CA ILE A 462 -1.32 10.97 -7.40
C ILE A 462 0.09 10.48 -7.76
N ASP A 463 1.13 11.00 -7.11
CA ASP A 463 2.51 10.53 -7.33
C ASP A 463 2.65 9.05 -6.96
N ARG A 464 2.12 8.65 -5.79
CA ARG A 464 2.21 7.27 -5.31
C ARG A 464 1.46 6.30 -6.20
N ILE A 465 0.29 6.68 -6.71
CA ILE A 465 -0.45 5.87 -7.70
C ILE A 465 0.43 5.62 -8.93
N LEU A 466 0.97 6.68 -9.54
CA LEU A 466 1.76 6.54 -10.76
C LEU A 466 3.09 5.79 -10.52
N GLU A 467 3.77 6.04 -9.41
CA GLU A 467 5.00 5.33 -9.02
C GLU A 467 4.75 3.82 -8.85
N GLU A 468 3.65 3.44 -8.18
CA GLU A 468 3.32 2.04 -7.91
C GLU A 468 2.97 1.28 -9.19
N TYR A 469 2.13 1.84 -10.08
CA TYR A 469 1.82 1.19 -11.36
C TYR A 469 3.05 1.05 -12.27
N ASN A 470 3.94 2.04 -12.31
CA ASN A 470 5.15 1.99 -13.15
C ASN A 470 6.26 1.11 -12.57
N SER A 471 6.16 0.68 -11.31
CA SER A 471 7.16 -0.17 -10.64
C SER A 471 6.78 -1.65 -10.55
N ARG A 472 5.61 -2.02 -11.08
CA ARG A 472 5.04 -3.37 -11.03
C ARG A 472 4.85 -3.96 -12.42
N PRO A 473 4.70 -5.29 -12.57
CA PRO A 473 4.39 -5.91 -13.85
C PRO A 473 3.07 -5.41 -14.45
N LEU A 474 2.96 -5.39 -15.78
CA LEU A 474 1.79 -4.95 -16.54
C LEU A 474 0.51 -5.74 -16.23
N LEU A 475 0.60 -6.91 -15.60
CA LEU A 475 -0.55 -7.69 -15.13
C LEU A 475 -1.21 -7.09 -13.88
N THR A 476 -0.55 -6.18 -13.17
CA THR A 476 -1.19 -5.42 -12.10
C THR A 476 -2.17 -4.42 -12.72
N LYS A 477 -3.47 -4.73 -12.64
CA LYS A 477 -4.54 -3.92 -13.27
C LYS A 477 -5.35 -3.09 -12.28
N ALA A 478 -5.17 -3.35 -10.99
CA ALA A 478 -5.75 -2.54 -9.94
C ALA A 478 -4.80 -2.46 -8.74
N LEU A 479 -4.90 -1.36 -7.98
CA LEU A 479 -4.21 -1.16 -6.72
C LEU A 479 -5.19 -0.61 -5.69
N GLY A 480 -5.20 -1.23 -4.51
CA GLY A 480 -5.80 -0.68 -3.29
C GLY A 480 -4.73 -0.13 -2.36
N GLY A 481 -5.13 0.72 -1.42
CA GLY A 481 -4.25 1.24 -0.38
C GLY A 481 -4.99 1.49 0.93
N PRO A 482 -4.26 1.81 2.00
CA PRO A 482 -4.84 1.92 3.33
C PRO A 482 -5.70 3.18 3.48
N ALA A 483 -6.62 3.14 4.44
CA ALA A 483 -7.43 4.31 4.83
C ALA A 483 -7.35 4.56 6.33
N PHE A 484 -7.03 5.78 6.74
CA PHE A 484 -7.11 6.20 8.15
C PHE A 484 -8.56 6.45 8.56
N PHE A 485 -8.96 5.96 9.74
CA PHE A 485 -10.21 6.36 10.35
C PHE A 485 -10.05 7.75 10.97
N ALA A 486 -10.87 8.71 10.53
CA ALA A 486 -10.90 10.07 11.09
C ALA A 486 -11.05 10.03 12.62
N GLY A 487 -10.48 11.01 13.33
CA GLY A 487 -10.50 11.04 14.80
C GLY A 487 -9.48 10.10 15.48
N THR A 488 -8.93 9.08 14.81
CA THR A 488 -8.14 8.04 15.50
C THR A 488 -6.67 7.93 15.12
N LEU A 489 -6.28 8.40 13.93
CA LEU A 489 -4.94 8.18 13.34
C LEU A 489 -4.55 6.69 13.27
N ARG A 490 -5.53 5.79 13.18
CA ARG A 490 -5.35 4.35 12.96
C ARG A 490 -5.93 3.95 11.62
N PHE A 491 -5.33 2.95 10.98
CA PHE A 491 -5.90 2.38 9.77
C PHE A 491 -7.21 1.66 10.06
N GLN A 492 -8.24 1.97 9.26
CA GLN A 492 -9.49 1.22 9.20
C GLN A 492 -9.24 -0.15 8.57
N SER A 493 -8.49 -0.17 7.47
CA SER A 493 -8.03 -1.35 6.76
C SER A 493 -6.76 -1.00 5.99
N GLU A 494 -5.86 -1.96 5.92
CA GLU A 494 -4.62 -1.91 5.13
C GLU A 494 -4.78 -2.70 3.83
N ASP A 495 -5.11 -3.99 3.92
CA ASP A 495 -5.33 -4.89 2.77
C ASP A 495 -6.66 -5.63 2.95
N ILE A 496 -7.28 -6.12 1.88
CA ILE A 496 -8.60 -6.78 1.94
C ILE A 496 -8.57 -8.05 1.10
N GLY A 497 -8.89 -9.18 1.72
CA GLY A 497 -9.19 -10.43 1.03
C GLY A 497 -10.69 -10.62 0.84
N ILE A 498 -11.11 -11.21 -0.28
CA ILE A 498 -12.48 -11.62 -0.57
C ILE A 498 -12.47 -13.05 -1.14
N ASP A 499 -13.44 -13.87 -0.74
CA ASP A 499 -13.66 -15.20 -1.33
C ASP A 499 -14.89 -15.23 -2.27
N ARG A 500 -15.12 -16.38 -2.91
CA ARG A 500 -16.28 -16.60 -3.80
C ARG A 500 -17.62 -16.68 -3.07
N HIS A 501 -17.58 -16.81 -1.75
CA HIS A 501 -18.74 -16.75 -0.88
C HIS A 501 -18.98 -15.32 -0.37
N GLY A 502 -18.19 -14.32 -0.77
CA GLY A 502 -18.35 -12.92 -0.38
C GLY A 502 -18.00 -12.65 1.07
N ASN A 503 -17.24 -13.53 1.72
CA ASN A 503 -16.63 -13.25 3.01
C ASN A 503 -15.42 -12.34 2.80
N ALA A 504 -15.27 -11.33 3.65
CA ALA A 504 -14.15 -10.39 3.59
C ALA A 504 -13.20 -10.59 4.77
N TRP A 505 -11.90 -10.58 4.51
CA TRP A 505 -10.85 -10.61 5.52
C TRP A 505 -10.09 -9.28 5.50
N LEU A 506 -10.42 -8.41 6.46
CA LEU A 506 -9.70 -7.15 6.66
C LEU A 506 -8.29 -7.42 7.19
N ASN A 507 -7.30 -6.76 6.61
CA ASN A 507 -5.87 -6.95 6.87
C ASN A 507 -5.44 -8.40 6.64
N ILE A 508 -5.90 -8.98 5.52
CA ILE A 508 -5.51 -10.34 5.11
C ILE A 508 -3.97 -10.47 5.13
N PRO A 509 -3.42 -11.53 5.76
CA PRO A 509 -2.00 -11.79 5.67
C PRO A 509 -1.60 -11.98 4.21
N ARG A 510 -0.57 -11.27 3.77
CA ARG A 510 -0.15 -11.29 2.36
C ARG A 510 0.11 -12.69 1.79
N HIS A 511 0.54 -13.66 2.61
CA HIS A 511 0.76 -15.06 2.17
C HIS A 511 -0.51 -15.86 1.96
N GLU A 512 -1.66 -15.40 2.45
CA GLU A 512 -2.98 -16.01 2.22
C GLU A 512 -3.58 -15.57 0.87
N VAL A 513 -3.10 -14.46 0.30
CA VAL A 513 -3.61 -13.93 -0.98
C VAL A 513 -3.26 -14.90 -2.11
N GLY A 514 -4.28 -15.32 -2.85
CA GLY A 514 -4.18 -16.31 -3.92
C GLY A 514 -4.02 -17.76 -3.42
N GLN A 515 -4.02 -17.99 -2.09
CA GLN A 515 -4.08 -19.33 -1.52
C GLN A 515 -5.54 -19.71 -1.23
N GLY A 516 -5.90 -20.95 -1.55
CA GLY A 516 -7.27 -21.43 -1.37
C GLY A 516 -8.29 -20.60 -2.14
N GLU A 517 -9.30 -20.05 -1.45
CA GLU A 517 -10.37 -19.25 -2.05
C GLU A 517 -10.16 -17.73 -1.93
N TRP A 518 -9.10 -17.29 -1.24
CA TRP A 518 -8.89 -15.87 -0.95
C TRP A 518 -8.20 -15.15 -2.10
N LEU A 519 -8.86 -14.12 -2.61
CA LEU A 519 -8.33 -13.20 -3.62
C LEU A 519 -8.32 -11.78 -3.07
N ARG A 520 -7.50 -10.90 -3.66
CA ARG A 520 -7.39 -9.52 -3.16
C ARG A 520 -8.56 -8.66 -3.67
N SER A 521 -9.07 -7.80 -2.81
CA SER A 521 -10.04 -6.75 -3.11
C SER A 521 -9.46 -5.37 -2.77
N CYS A 522 -10.16 -4.32 -3.16
CA CYS A 522 -9.83 -2.94 -2.80
C CYS A 522 -10.91 -2.35 -1.89
N LEU A 523 -10.56 -1.32 -1.13
CA LEU A 523 -11.55 -0.51 -0.43
C LEU A 523 -12.18 0.48 -1.41
N GLY A 524 -13.52 0.57 -1.44
CA GLY A 524 -14.24 1.43 -2.40
C GLY A 524 -13.71 2.87 -2.48
N THR A 525 -13.46 3.49 -1.32
CA THR A 525 -12.96 4.88 -1.20
C THR A 525 -11.48 5.07 -1.60
N ASN A 526 -10.72 4.00 -1.83
CA ASN A 526 -9.30 4.08 -2.18
C ASN A 526 -8.93 2.91 -3.11
N SER A 527 -9.56 2.92 -4.28
CA SER A 527 -9.38 1.89 -5.30
C SER A 527 -8.99 2.54 -6.62
N THR A 528 -8.03 1.93 -7.31
CA THR A 528 -7.54 2.43 -8.59
C THR A 528 -7.45 1.30 -9.60
N PHE A 529 -7.64 1.62 -10.87
CA PHE A 529 -7.71 0.64 -11.94
C PHE A 529 -7.12 1.17 -13.24
N VAL A 530 -6.51 0.30 -14.03
CA VAL A 530 -6.06 0.64 -15.39
C VAL A 530 -7.27 0.88 -16.30
N ARG A 531 -7.38 2.07 -16.89
CA ARG A 531 -8.58 2.54 -17.59
C ARG A 531 -9.01 1.62 -18.73
N HIS A 532 -8.11 1.28 -19.65
CA HIS A 532 -8.47 0.45 -20.81
C HIS A 532 -8.99 -0.93 -20.39
N TYR A 533 -8.47 -1.47 -19.28
CA TYR A 533 -8.91 -2.74 -18.74
C TYR A 533 -10.34 -2.67 -18.18
N LEU A 534 -10.71 -1.56 -17.52
CA LEU A 534 -12.10 -1.31 -17.11
C LEU A 534 -13.05 -1.19 -18.31
N MET A 535 -12.62 -0.47 -19.34
CA MET A 535 -13.40 -0.25 -20.57
C MET A 535 -13.69 -1.57 -21.29
N ASP A 536 -12.66 -2.40 -21.47
CA ASP A 536 -12.76 -3.69 -22.14
C ASP A 536 -13.53 -4.72 -21.30
N GLY A 537 -13.40 -4.65 -19.97
CA GLY A 537 -14.07 -5.52 -19.01
C GLY A 537 -15.54 -5.17 -18.73
N GLY A 538 -16.08 -4.09 -19.32
CA GLY A 538 -17.47 -3.65 -19.14
C GLY A 538 -17.76 -2.94 -17.80
N GLY A 539 -16.72 -2.45 -17.11
CA GLY A 539 -16.84 -1.70 -15.86
C GLY A 539 -17.42 -2.49 -14.70
N PHE A 540 -18.08 -1.78 -13.79
CA PHE A 540 -18.81 -2.32 -12.64
C PHE A 540 -20.12 -2.97 -13.10
N ASP A 541 -20.51 -4.08 -12.46
CA ASP A 541 -21.82 -4.70 -12.68
C ASP A 541 -22.92 -3.79 -12.09
N GLU A 542 -23.77 -3.23 -12.95
CA GLU A 542 -24.79 -2.24 -12.58
C GLU A 542 -25.91 -2.84 -11.72
N GLN A 543 -25.93 -4.16 -11.51
CA GLN A 543 -26.80 -4.79 -10.54
C GLN A 543 -26.41 -4.44 -9.10
N PHE A 544 -25.15 -4.13 -8.81
CA PHE A 544 -24.72 -3.68 -7.48
C PHE A 544 -24.96 -2.17 -7.31
N ASP A 545 -26.03 -1.81 -6.61
CA ASP A 545 -26.39 -0.43 -6.29
C ASP A 545 -25.61 0.16 -5.11
N TYR A 546 -25.11 -0.68 -4.19
CA TYR A 546 -24.28 -0.33 -3.03
C TYR A 546 -23.77 -1.60 -2.33
N TYR A 547 -22.50 -1.63 -1.89
CA TYR A 547 -21.86 -2.77 -1.20
C TYR A 547 -21.46 -3.93 -2.14
N LEU A 548 -20.19 -4.34 -2.06
CA LEU A 548 -19.53 -5.41 -2.85
C LEU A 548 -19.26 -5.12 -4.33
N ASP A 549 -19.56 -3.93 -4.85
CA ASP A 549 -19.38 -3.63 -6.27
C ASP A 549 -17.89 -3.58 -6.68
N GLU A 550 -17.02 -2.98 -5.86
CA GLU A 550 -15.57 -3.05 -6.11
C GLU A 550 -15.02 -4.46 -5.89
N SER A 551 -15.54 -5.18 -4.89
CA SER A 551 -15.08 -6.53 -4.56
C SER A 551 -15.43 -7.53 -5.67
N GLU A 552 -16.62 -7.38 -6.28
CA GLU A 552 -17.01 -8.13 -7.48
C GLU A 552 -16.08 -7.84 -8.65
N LEU A 553 -15.82 -6.56 -8.93
CA LEU A 553 -14.96 -6.16 -10.03
C LEU A 553 -13.55 -6.74 -9.84
N CYS A 554 -12.97 -6.63 -8.64
CA CYS A 554 -11.66 -7.22 -8.31
C CYS A 554 -11.66 -8.74 -8.50
N LEU A 555 -12.69 -9.46 -8.03
CA LEU A 555 -12.81 -10.91 -8.24
C LEU A 555 -12.87 -11.24 -9.73
N ARG A 556 -13.76 -10.59 -10.47
CA ARG A 556 -13.95 -10.83 -11.91
C ARG A 556 -12.69 -10.54 -12.72
N MET A 557 -11.96 -9.48 -12.40
CA MET A 557 -10.68 -9.16 -13.03
C MET A 557 -9.62 -10.25 -12.77
N GLN A 558 -9.55 -10.79 -11.55
CA GLN A 558 -8.61 -11.86 -11.20
C GLN A 558 -8.94 -13.19 -11.87
N LEU A 559 -10.23 -13.51 -11.99
CA LEU A 559 -10.68 -14.68 -12.77
C LEU A 559 -10.33 -14.58 -14.27
N GLN A 560 -10.07 -13.36 -14.77
CA GLN A 560 -9.58 -13.10 -16.13
C GLN A 560 -8.04 -13.03 -16.22
N GLY A 561 -7.33 -13.31 -15.13
CA GLY A 561 -5.86 -13.37 -15.09
C GLY A 561 -5.17 -12.03 -14.80
N ALA A 562 -5.89 -11.02 -14.29
CA ALA A 562 -5.27 -9.81 -13.76
C ALA A 562 -4.81 -10.00 -12.31
N LEU A 563 -3.80 -9.23 -11.91
CA LEU A 563 -3.38 -9.11 -10.51
C LEU A 563 -3.93 -7.82 -9.91
N ILE A 564 -4.33 -7.91 -8.65
CA ILE A 564 -4.73 -6.80 -7.80
C ILE A 564 -3.62 -6.61 -6.76
N GLY A 565 -3.06 -5.41 -6.70
CA GLY A 565 -1.96 -5.12 -5.78
C GLY A 565 -2.39 -4.33 -4.54
N TYR A 566 -1.54 -4.38 -3.52
CA TYR A 566 -1.64 -3.55 -2.34
C TYR A 566 -0.49 -2.54 -2.32
N ALA A 567 -0.84 -1.25 -2.26
CA ALA A 567 0.09 -0.13 -2.22
C ALA A 567 0.01 0.56 -0.85
N PRO A 568 0.95 0.30 0.08
CA PRO A 568 0.90 0.84 1.45
C PRO A 568 1.09 2.36 1.52
N GLU A 569 1.61 2.99 0.46
CA GLU A 569 1.83 4.43 0.39
C GLU A 569 0.73 5.20 -0.36
N VAL A 570 -0.26 4.51 -0.94
CA VAL A 570 -1.43 5.13 -1.56
C VAL A 570 -2.50 5.31 -0.48
N ILE A 571 -2.38 6.37 0.31
CA ILE A 571 -3.15 6.54 1.55
C ILE A 571 -4.23 7.62 1.40
N VAL A 572 -5.41 7.36 1.98
CA VAL A 572 -6.46 8.36 2.20
C VAL A 572 -6.86 8.44 3.68
N ARG A 573 -7.44 9.55 4.11
CA ARG A 573 -8.21 9.64 5.35
C ARG A 573 -9.68 9.51 5.02
N HIS A 574 -10.38 8.59 5.68
CA HIS A 574 -11.79 8.28 5.43
C HIS A 574 -12.62 8.59 6.67
N GLU A 575 -13.69 9.36 6.46
CA GLU A 575 -14.47 9.93 7.58
C GLU A 575 -15.75 9.13 7.84
N PHE A 576 -16.06 8.17 6.96
CA PHE A 576 -17.14 7.20 7.12
C PHE A 576 -18.51 7.85 7.39
N ALA A 577 -18.86 8.88 6.61
CA ALA A 577 -20.05 9.69 6.86
C ALA A 577 -21.36 8.89 6.67
N GLN A 578 -22.45 9.29 7.31
CA GLN A 578 -23.78 8.74 7.06
C GLN A 578 -24.25 8.90 5.61
N SER A 579 -25.14 8.00 5.19
CA SER A 579 -25.80 8.04 3.88
C SER A 579 -27.23 7.54 3.97
N HIS A 580 -27.95 7.58 2.85
CA HIS A 580 -29.26 6.95 2.74
C HIS A 580 -29.22 5.44 3.01
N ASN A 581 -28.08 4.77 2.75
CA ASN A 581 -27.87 3.34 3.00
C ASN A 581 -27.38 3.02 4.41
N ARG A 582 -26.96 4.04 5.19
CA ARG A 582 -26.39 3.90 6.52
C ARG A 582 -26.72 5.12 7.37
N LYS A 583 -27.64 4.97 8.33
CA LYS A 583 -28.11 6.03 9.23
C LYS A 583 -27.74 5.83 10.71
N GLY A 584 -27.06 4.72 11.02
CA GLY A 584 -26.65 4.40 12.39
C GLY A 584 -26.09 2.98 12.48
N ARG A 585 -25.69 2.57 13.70
CA ARG A 585 -25.01 1.29 13.95
C ARG A 585 -25.79 0.05 13.49
N TYR A 586 -27.12 0.09 13.53
CA TYR A 586 -28.01 -1.01 13.12
C TYR A 586 -29.02 -0.62 12.02
N ASN A 587 -28.99 0.64 11.56
CA ASN A 587 -29.94 1.19 10.60
C ASN A 587 -29.28 1.32 9.22
N TYR A 588 -29.29 0.21 8.48
CA TYR A 588 -28.81 0.12 7.11
C TYR A 588 -29.94 -0.16 6.14
N ASP A 589 -29.70 0.08 4.84
CA ASP A 589 -30.51 -0.53 3.79
C ASP A 589 -30.22 -2.04 3.69
N TRP A 590 -30.83 -2.78 4.61
CA TRP A 590 -30.68 -4.22 4.70
C TRP A 590 -31.18 -4.95 3.46
N LYS A 591 -32.13 -4.36 2.71
CA LYS A 591 -32.63 -4.95 1.46
C LYS A 591 -31.52 -4.93 0.41
N THR A 592 -30.88 -3.79 0.19
CA THR A 592 -29.79 -3.67 -0.80
C THR A 592 -28.56 -4.49 -0.39
N ILE A 593 -28.14 -4.44 0.87
CA ILE A 593 -27.01 -5.25 1.36
C ILE A 593 -27.28 -6.76 1.18
N ALA A 594 -28.46 -7.25 1.56
CA ALA A 594 -28.82 -8.65 1.38
C ALA A 594 -28.94 -9.02 -0.10
N LYS A 595 -29.55 -8.16 -0.92
CA LYS A 595 -29.67 -8.37 -2.39
C LYS A 595 -28.31 -8.58 -3.02
N ASN A 596 -27.37 -7.67 -2.78
CA ASN A 596 -26.04 -7.70 -3.39
C ASN A 596 -25.20 -8.86 -2.85
N THR A 597 -25.32 -9.18 -1.56
CA THR A 597 -24.67 -10.36 -0.97
C THR A 597 -25.19 -11.66 -1.61
N CYS A 598 -26.52 -11.81 -1.75
CA CYS A 598 -27.12 -13.00 -2.37
C CYS A 598 -26.81 -13.10 -3.87
N TYR A 599 -26.82 -11.97 -4.59
CA TYR A 599 -26.44 -11.91 -6.01
C TYR A 599 -24.99 -12.35 -6.21
N TYR A 600 -24.05 -11.80 -5.43
CA TYR A 600 -22.63 -12.18 -5.48
C TYR A 600 -22.43 -13.68 -5.22
N VAL A 601 -23.00 -14.21 -4.14
CA VAL A 601 -22.82 -15.62 -3.78
C VAL A 601 -23.45 -16.52 -4.84
N ALA A 602 -24.65 -16.21 -5.32
CA ALA A 602 -25.30 -16.98 -6.38
C ALA A 602 -24.49 -17.00 -7.69
N ALA A 603 -23.82 -15.90 -8.00
CA ALA A 603 -22.97 -15.77 -9.18
C ALA A 603 -21.65 -16.55 -9.07
N TYR A 604 -20.98 -16.50 -7.90
CA TYR A 604 -19.57 -16.87 -7.81
C TYR A 604 -19.29 -18.12 -6.96
N SER A 605 -20.18 -18.52 -6.05
CA SER A 605 -19.90 -19.61 -5.10
C SER A 605 -19.92 -21.02 -5.72
N GLY A 606 -20.51 -21.19 -6.91
CA GLY A 606 -20.75 -22.49 -7.52
C GLY A 606 -21.91 -23.29 -6.90
N LEU A 607 -22.54 -22.78 -5.83
CA LEU A 607 -23.70 -23.41 -5.19
C LEU A 607 -24.96 -23.26 -6.05
N SER A 608 -25.89 -24.22 -5.97
CA SER A 608 -27.16 -24.16 -6.72
C SER A 608 -28.35 -24.71 -5.94
N GLY A 609 -29.57 -24.49 -6.44
CA GLY A 609 -30.79 -25.11 -5.92
C GLY A 609 -31.05 -24.85 -4.43
N GLU A 610 -31.31 -25.93 -3.69
CA GLU A 610 -31.57 -25.88 -2.24
C GLU A 610 -30.32 -25.60 -1.42
N GLU A 611 -29.15 -26.06 -1.86
CA GLU A 611 -27.87 -25.84 -1.19
C GLU A 611 -27.54 -24.34 -1.11
N LEU A 612 -27.64 -23.63 -2.24
CA LEU A 612 -27.46 -22.18 -2.29
C LEU A 612 -28.44 -21.45 -1.36
N ARG A 613 -29.73 -21.83 -1.39
CA ARG A 613 -30.76 -21.20 -0.53
C ARG A 613 -30.48 -21.44 0.94
N SER A 614 -30.07 -22.65 1.32
CA SER A 614 -29.74 -23.01 2.69
C SER A 614 -28.51 -22.24 3.17
N ASN A 615 -27.44 -22.18 2.35
CA ASN A 615 -26.22 -21.44 2.64
C ASN A 615 -26.51 -19.95 2.88
N LEU A 616 -27.23 -19.31 1.96
CA LEU A 616 -27.60 -17.89 2.07
C LEU A 616 -28.45 -17.61 3.31
N LYS A 617 -29.43 -18.47 3.61
CA LYS A 617 -30.27 -18.31 4.80
C LYS A 617 -29.45 -18.42 6.07
N GLN A 618 -28.59 -19.44 6.20
CA GLN A 618 -27.72 -19.61 7.36
C GLN A 618 -26.75 -18.43 7.52
N ARG A 619 -26.22 -17.91 6.41
CA ARG A 619 -25.34 -16.75 6.42
C ARG A 619 -26.04 -15.49 6.89
N LEU A 620 -27.17 -15.11 6.28
CA LEU A 620 -27.94 -13.94 6.68
C LEU A 620 -28.41 -14.06 8.13
N GLU A 621 -28.78 -15.26 8.57
CA GLU A 621 -29.12 -15.52 9.96
C GLU A 621 -27.96 -15.17 10.89
N ARG A 622 -26.77 -15.75 10.64
CA ARG A 622 -25.57 -15.57 11.47
C ARG A 622 -25.07 -14.13 11.48
N GLU A 623 -24.97 -13.51 10.30
CA GLU A 623 -24.24 -12.26 10.13
C GLU A 623 -25.11 -11.00 10.24
N ARG A 624 -26.44 -11.14 10.19
CA ARG A 624 -27.38 -10.01 10.16
C ARG A 624 -28.49 -10.19 11.19
N VAL A 625 -29.23 -11.31 11.15
CA VAL A 625 -30.39 -11.54 12.02
C VAL A 625 -29.98 -11.67 13.49
N LEU A 626 -29.00 -12.51 13.82
CA LEU A 626 -28.57 -12.71 15.22
C LEU A 626 -28.02 -11.42 15.88
N PRO A 627 -27.15 -10.62 15.23
CA PRO A 627 -26.75 -9.33 15.78
C PRO A 627 -27.92 -8.36 15.98
N LEU A 628 -28.84 -8.27 15.02
CA LEU A 628 -30.04 -7.42 15.14
C LEU A 628 -30.95 -7.90 16.28
N LYS A 629 -31.09 -9.21 16.45
CA LYS A 629 -31.86 -9.81 17.54
C LYS A 629 -31.23 -9.48 18.89
N GLY A 630 -29.91 -9.60 19.01
CA GLY A 630 -29.19 -9.21 20.23
C GLY A 630 -29.38 -7.73 20.55
N ALA A 631 -29.26 -6.84 19.55
CA ALA A 631 -29.53 -5.41 19.73
C ALA A 631 -30.97 -5.14 20.19
N PHE A 632 -31.96 -5.86 19.63
CA PHE A 632 -33.35 -5.75 20.05
C PHE A 632 -33.56 -6.23 21.50
N GLU A 633 -33.00 -7.38 21.86
CA GLU A 633 -33.10 -7.96 23.21
C GLU A 633 -32.42 -7.08 24.28
N ASN A 634 -31.35 -6.37 23.91
CA ASN A 634 -30.67 -5.39 24.76
C ASN A 634 -31.37 -4.03 24.82
N GLY A 635 -32.43 -3.82 24.03
CA GLY A 635 -33.14 -2.55 23.93
C GLY A 635 -32.37 -1.45 23.17
N GLU A 636 -31.34 -1.81 22.39
CA GLU A 636 -30.58 -0.88 21.52
C GLU A 636 -31.41 -0.49 20.28
N ILE A 637 -32.36 -1.34 19.84
CA ILE A 637 -33.26 -1.02 18.73
C ILE A 637 -34.72 -1.32 19.05
N SER A 638 -35.65 -0.58 18.41
CA SER A 638 -37.08 -0.82 18.59
C SER A 638 -37.55 -2.11 17.92
N LYS A 639 -38.64 -2.70 18.43
CA LYS A 639 -39.30 -3.86 17.81
C LYS A 639 -39.63 -3.61 16.33
N SER A 640 -40.12 -2.41 16.01
CA SER A 640 -40.47 -2.04 14.63
C SER A 640 -39.24 -2.00 13.71
N LEU A 641 -38.11 -1.47 14.18
CA LEU A 641 -36.87 -1.44 13.39
C LEU A 641 -36.35 -2.86 13.14
N TYR A 642 -36.40 -3.72 14.17
CA TYR A 642 -36.03 -5.12 14.06
C TYR A 642 -36.91 -5.88 13.04
N GLU A 643 -38.25 -5.80 13.16
CA GLU A 643 -39.17 -6.49 12.25
C GLU A 643 -39.03 -6.00 10.80
N ASN A 644 -38.87 -4.69 10.60
CA ASN A 644 -38.62 -4.10 9.28
C ASN A 644 -37.29 -4.56 8.68
N ALA A 645 -36.24 -4.70 9.50
CA ALA A 645 -34.95 -5.22 9.05
C ALA A 645 -35.07 -6.68 8.59
N LEU A 646 -35.78 -7.54 9.33
CA LEU A 646 -36.00 -8.94 8.92
C LEU A 646 -36.75 -9.06 7.59
N ASP A 647 -37.82 -8.29 7.41
CA ASP A 647 -38.58 -8.27 6.15
C ASP A 647 -37.71 -7.75 4.99
N SER A 648 -36.89 -6.72 5.25
CA SER A 648 -35.95 -6.16 4.26
C SER A 648 -34.90 -7.19 3.84
N LEU A 649 -34.30 -7.92 4.79
CA LEU A 649 -33.34 -9.00 4.51
C LEU A 649 -33.96 -10.10 3.64
N LYS A 650 -35.20 -10.52 3.95
CA LYS A 650 -35.91 -11.53 3.15
C LYS A 650 -36.17 -11.07 1.72
N LYS A 651 -36.70 -9.85 1.56
CA LYS A 651 -36.95 -9.24 0.24
C LYS A 651 -35.65 -9.07 -0.54
N GLY A 652 -34.56 -8.69 0.14
CA GLY A 652 -33.23 -8.60 -0.45
C GLY A 652 -32.76 -9.95 -0.98
N MET A 653 -32.86 -11.02 -0.18
CA MET A 653 -32.49 -12.38 -0.61
C MET A 653 -33.30 -12.86 -1.83
N GLU A 654 -34.62 -12.67 -1.82
CA GLU A 654 -35.48 -13.04 -2.96
C GLU A 654 -35.10 -12.29 -4.24
N GLN A 655 -34.85 -10.98 -4.12
CA GLN A 655 -34.45 -10.14 -5.25
C GLN A 655 -33.05 -10.52 -5.76
N GLY A 656 -32.06 -10.72 -4.89
CA GLY A 656 -30.70 -11.10 -5.29
C GLY A 656 -30.65 -12.44 -6.03
N LEU A 657 -31.44 -13.42 -5.60
CA LEU A 657 -31.59 -14.70 -6.30
C LEU A 657 -32.31 -14.57 -7.64
N LEU A 658 -33.26 -13.63 -7.76
CA LEU A 658 -33.92 -13.34 -9.02
C LEU A 658 -32.96 -12.68 -10.01
N ASP A 659 -32.21 -11.69 -9.55
CA ASP A 659 -31.24 -10.93 -10.34
C ASP A 659 -30.11 -11.81 -10.86
N ALA A 660 -29.66 -12.80 -10.07
CA ALA A 660 -28.58 -13.73 -10.41
C ALA A 660 -28.87 -14.55 -11.67
N LYS A 661 -30.14 -14.67 -12.09
CA LYS A 661 -30.52 -15.35 -13.35
C LYS A 661 -30.04 -14.62 -14.61
N SER A 662 -29.65 -13.35 -14.49
CA SER A 662 -29.17 -12.52 -15.59
C SER A 662 -27.73 -12.03 -15.34
N TRP A 663 -26.97 -12.73 -14.49
CA TRP A 663 -25.59 -12.40 -14.17
C TRP A 663 -24.61 -12.74 -15.31
N PRO A 664 -23.55 -11.92 -15.53
CA PRO A 664 -23.36 -10.56 -14.99
C PRO A 664 -24.16 -9.52 -15.77
N LYS A 665 -24.48 -8.39 -15.13
CA LYS A 665 -25.20 -7.27 -15.77
C LYS A 665 -24.26 -6.09 -16.07
N THR A 666 -23.24 -6.37 -16.87
CA THR A 666 -22.33 -5.36 -17.41
C THR A 666 -22.80 -4.85 -18.77
N ARG A 667 -22.24 -3.71 -19.21
CA ARG A 667 -22.50 -3.15 -20.53
C ARG A 667 -21.21 -2.67 -21.18
N LYS A 668 -21.22 -2.55 -22.51
CA LYS A 668 -20.11 -1.90 -23.21
C LYS A 668 -20.07 -0.41 -22.84
N LEU A 669 -18.95 0.02 -22.27
CA LEU A 669 -18.71 1.42 -21.92
C LEU A 669 -18.35 2.25 -23.15
N LYS A 670 -18.78 3.50 -23.18
CA LYS A 670 -18.51 4.47 -24.25
C LYS A 670 -17.38 5.39 -23.82
N SER A 671 -16.38 5.59 -24.68
CA SER A 671 -15.38 6.63 -24.43
C SER A 671 -16.01 8.00 -24.69
N ALA A 672 -15.84 8.94 -23.74
CA ALA A 672 -16.20 10.32 -23.96
C ALA A 672 -15.37 10.95 -25.09
N SER A 673 -16.00 11.89 -25.80
CA SER A 673 -15.33 12.73 -26.80
C SER A 673 -14.53 13.88 -26.16
N GLU A 674 -14.84 14.24 -24.92
CA GLU A 674 -14.14 15.28 -24.17
C GLU A 674 -12.70 14.84 -23.83
N PRO A 675 -11.69 15.70 -24.09
CA PRO A 675 -10.30 15.38 -23.81
C PRO A 675 -9.99 15.36 -22.31
N PHE A 676 -8.77 14.94 -21.96
CA PHE A 676 -8.26 15.04 -20.59
C PHE A 676 -8.24 16.50 -20.13
N SER A 677 -8.79 16.80 -18.95
CA SER A 677 -8.91 18.15 -18.40
C SER A 677 -8.11 18.29 -17.10
N PRO A 678 -6.82 18.70 -17.16
CA PRO A 678 -5.97 18.80 -15.98
C PRO A 678 -6.60 19.63 -14.86
N PHE A 679 -6.56 19.11 -13.64
CA PHE A 679 -7.13 19.78 -12.47
C PHE A 679 -6.22 20.92 -12.00
N SER A 680 -6.82 22.06 -11.66
CA SER A 680 -6.07 23.25 -11.24
C SER A 680 -5.67 23.15 -9.77
N LEU A 681 -4.36 23.02 -9.52
CA LEU A 681 -3.76 23.04 -8.19
C LEU A 681 -3.85 24.43 -7.53
N ARG A 682 -3.77 24.46 -6.20
CA ARG A 682 -3.78 25.69 -5.41
C ARG A 682 -2.50 26.50 -5.66
N SER A 683 -2.66 27.73 -6.14
CA SER A 683 -1.53 28.65 -6.37
C SER A 683 -0.77 28.94 -5.06
N GLY A 684 0.56 28.92 -5.13
CA GLY A 684 1.45 29.21 -3.99
C GLY A 684 1.56 28.10 -2.94
N TYR A 685 0.86 26.97 -3.11
CA TYR A 685 1.01 25.81 -2.25
C TYR A 685 2.33 25.08 -2.55
N LYS A 686 3.16 24.88 -1.52
CA LYS A 686 4.42 24.11 -1.63
C LYS A 686 4.17 22.66 -1.24
N ALA A 687 4.27 21.75 -2.21
CA ALA A 687 4.01 20.34 -2.01
C ALA A 687 5.28 19.58 -1.57
N VAL A 688 5.14 18.66 -0.63
CA VAL A 688 6.25 17.85 -0.09
C VAL A 688 6.74 16.85 -1.12
N GLY A 689 8.07 16.69 -1.21
CA GLY A 689 8.73 15.85 -2.20
C GLY A 689 8.95 16.53 -3.56
N ARG A 690 8.17 17.58 -3.88
CA ARG A 690 8.34 18.39 -5.10
C ARG A 690 9.00 19.74 -4.83
N ASP A 691 8.36 20.56 -4.00
CA ASP A 691 8.79 21.95 -3.75
C ASP A 691 9.61 22.07 -2.45
N ILE A 692 9.39 21.15 -1.51
CA ILE A 692 10.03 21.12 -0.19
C ILE A 692 10.38 19.67 0.19
N PRO A 693 11.48 19.43 0.93
CA PRO A 693 11.88 18.08 1.30
C PRO A 693 10.87 17.45 2.27
N LYS A 694 10.75 16.12 2.17
CA LYS A 694 10.06 15.32 3.18
C LYS A 694 10.88 15.35 4.47
N LEU A 695 10.20 15.57 5.59
CA LEU A 695 10.82 15.67 6.93
C LEU A 695 10.38 14.51 7.81
N HIS A 696 11.25 14.12 8.73
CA HIS A 696 10.97 13.28 9.89
C HIS A 696 10.87 14.15 11.14
N ILE A 697 9.65 14.34 11.63
CA ILE A 697 9.32 15.24 12.74
C ILE A 697 9.05 14.41 13.99
N CYS A 698 9.72 14.71 15.10
CA CYS A 698 9.53 14.02 16.37
C CYS A 698 8.74 14.89 17.36
N ILE A 699 7.54 14.47 17.74
CA ILE A 699 6.70 15.13 18.74
C ILE A 699 6.96 14.49 20.10
N VAL A 700 7.37 15.29 21.09
CA VAL A 700 7.51 14.84 22.49
C VAL A 700 6.38 15.41 23.31
N THR A 701 5.49 14.54 23.81
CA THR A 701 4.36 14.97 24.61
C THR A 701 3.85 13.89 25.57
N LYS A 702 3.35 14.28 26.75
CA LYS A 702 2.60 13.39 27.66
C LYS A 702 1.16 13.13 27.25
N GLU A 703 0.58 13.98 26.39
CA GLU A 703 -0.82 13.92 25.97
C GLU A 703 -0.91 13.72 24.45
N MET A 704 -1.59 12.66 24.00
CA MET A 704 -1.82 12.42 22.57
C MET A 704 -3.04 11.51 22.37
N PRO A 705 -4.26 12.05 22.30
CA PRO A 705 -5.44 11.24 22.01
C PRO A 705 -5.39 10.67 20.57
N PRO A 706 -5.92 9.46 20.32
CA PRO A 706 -6.50 8.52 21.28
C PRO A 706 -5.46 7.57 21.91
N PHE A 707 -4.16 7.81 21.75
CA PHE A 707 -3.10 6.89 22.15
C PHE A 707 -2.83 6.88 23.66
N VAL A 708 -2.86 8.04 24.30
CA VAL A 708 -2.77 8.25 25.76
C VAL A 708 -3.80 9.32 26.17
N PRO A 709 -4.19 9.41 27.46
CA PRO A 709 -5.18 10.40 27.91
C PRO A 709 -4.86 11.81 27.41
N GLY A 710 -5.89 12.48 26.89
CA GLY A 710 -5.75 13.78 26.24
C GLY A 710 -5.96 14.98 27.16
N GLY A 711 -5.72 16.14 26.58
CA GLY A 711 -5.95 17.48 27.13
C GLY A 711 -5.76 18.50 25.99
N GLY A 712 -5.79 19.79 26.29
CA GLY A 712 -5.69 20.82 25.26
C GLY A 712 -4.38 20.79 24.46
N ILE A 713 -3.29 20.29 25.07
CA ILE A 713 -1.99 20.12 24.40
C ILE A 713 -2.05 18.92 23.46
N GLY A 714 -2.58 17.79 23.93
CA GLY A 714 -2.78 16.62 23.08
C GLY A 714 -3.68 16.89 21.87
N THR A 715 -4.78 17.63 22.05
CA THR A 715 -5.68 18.02 20.94
C THR A 715 -4.96 18.91 19.92
N LEU A 716 -4.12 19.86 20.37
CA LEU A 716 -3.30 20.68 19.47
C LEU A 716 -2.40 19.81 18.61
N TYR A 717 -1.65 18.89 19.22
CA TYR A 717 -0.75 18.03 18.46
C TYR A 717 -1.48 17.05 17.56
N TYR A 718 -2.64 16.53 17.98
CA TYR A 718 -3.48 15.69 17.12
C TYR A 718 -3.77 16.37 15.78
N HIS A 719 -4.22 17.62 15.80
CA HIS A 719 -4.54 18.37 14.58
C HIS A 719 -3.30 18.69 13.74
N LEU A 720 -2.19 19.08 14.39
CA LEU A 720 -0.94 19.35 13.70
C LEU A 720 -0.40 18.08 13.01
N VAL A 721 -0.32 16.97 13.74
CA VAL A 721 0.18 15.69 13.23
C VAL A 721 -0.71 15.20 12.10
N SER A 722 -2.04 15.28 12.22
CA SER A 722 -2.95 14.84 11.17
C SER A 722 -2.66 15.55 9.84
N GLU A 723 -2.41 16.86 9.85
CA GLU A 723 -2.09 17.61 8.63
C GLU A 723 -0.65 17.37 8.15
N LEU A 724 0.32 17.24 9.04
CA LEU A 724 1.70 16.91 8.65
C LEU A 724 1.77 15.56 7.92
N LEU A 725 0.98 14.58 8.38
CA LEU A 725 0.84 13.28 7.69
C LEU A 725 0.19 13.45 6.33
N LEU A 726 -0.95 14.18 6.22
CA LEU A 726 -1.61 14.46 4.95
C LEU A 726 -0.68 15.18 3.95
N MET A 727 0.18 16.07 4.45
CA MET A 727 1.21 16.74 3.65
C MET A 727 2.29 15.79 3.14
N GLY A 728 2.44 14.59 3.71
CA GLY A 728 3.40 13.58 3.30
C GLY A 728 4.68 13.54 4.14
N HIS A 729 4.71 14.16 5.32
CA HIS A 729 5.82 14.04 6.27
C HIS A 729 5.73 12.75 7.09
N ASP A 730 6.88 12.29 7.59
CA ASP A 730 6.91 11.21 8.58
C ASP A 730 6.92 11.80 9.99
N VAL A 731 6.13 11.20 10.89
CA VAL A 731 5.98 11.70 12.25
C VAL A 731 6.25 10.59 13.25
N SER A 732 7.16 10.83 14.18
CA SER A 732 7.36 10.01 15.37
C SER A 732 6.78 10.73 16.58
N ILE A 733 6.04 10.03 17.43
CA ILE A 733 5.47 10.60 18.67
C ILE A 733 6.02 9.82 19.85
N VAL A 734 6.63 10.52 20.82
CA VAL A 734 7.09 9.94 22.08
C VAL A 734 6.08 10.23 23.17
N VAL A 735 5.46 9.18 23.70
CA VAL A 735 4.43 9.24 24.75
C VAL A 735 4.76 8.32 25.93
N PRO A 736 4.23 8.60 27.14
CA PRO A 736 4.36 7.70 28.28
C PRO A 736 3.71 6.34 28.00
N GLY A 737 4.36 5.26 28.43
CA GLY A 737 3.86 3.90 28.29
C GLY A 737 4.08 3.05 29.54
N VAL A 738 3.22 2.06 29.75
CA VAL A 738 3.42 1.02 30.78
C VAL A 738 4.59 0.11 30.40
N GLU A 739 4.76 -0.15 29.10
CA GLU A 739 5.85 -0.92 28.50
C GLU A 739 6.51 -0.14 27.37
N GLN A 740 7.76 -0.50 27.04
CA GLN A 740 8.46 0.04 25.88
C GLN A 740 7.92 -0.62 24.61
N LYS A 741 7.24 0.15 23.75
CA LYS A 741 6.62 -0.36 22.52
C LYS A 741 6.55 0.71 21.43
N ALA A 742 6.71 0.32 20.17
CA ALA A 742 6.42 1.19 19.03
C ALA A 742 5.23 0.63 18.24
N VAL A 743 4.29 1.50 17.86
CA VAL A 743 3.16 1.17 16.98
C VAL A 743 3.29 2.01 15.71
N ARG A 744 3.51 1.34 14.58
CA ARG A 744 3.59 1.99 13.27
C ARG A 744 2.21 1.96 12.59
N GLN A 745 1.85 3.07 11.96
CA GLN A 745 0.64 3.27 11.15
C GLN A 745 1.07 4.05 9.90
N GLY A 746 1.72 3.36 8.95
CA GLY A 746 2.29 3.98 7.75
C GLY A 746 3.42 4.99 8.08
N PRO A 747 3.26 6.29 7.71
CA PRO A 747 4.24 7.35 8.01
C PRO A 747 4.22 7.83 9.47
N LEU A 748 3.26 7.37 10.29
CA LEU A 748 3.18 7.66 11.72
C LEU A 748 3.79 6.52 12.54
N THR A 749 4.63 6.84 13.53
CA THR A 749 5.06 5.89 14.56
C THR A 749 4.85 6.46 15.96
N VAL A 750 4.13 5.73 16.81
CA VAL A 750 3.90 6.11 18.22
C VAL A 750 4.77 5.24 19.13
N HIS A 751 5.70 5.87 19.84
CA HIS A 751 6.64 5.27 20.76
C HIS A 751 6.16 5.43 22.21
N TYR A 752 5.57 4.36 22.74
CA TYR A 752 5.26 4.22 24.15
C TYR A 752 6.54 3.93 24.92
N THR A 753 6.89 4.83 25.84
CA THR A 753 8.16 4.77 26.55
C THR A 753 7.94 4.61 28.04
N GLN A 754 8.50 3.53 28.59
CA GLN A 754 8.44 3.27 30.02
C GLN A 754 9.40 4.19 30.76
N SER A 755 8.86 4.99 31.66
CA SER A 755 9.66 5.85 32.55
C SER A 755 10.36 4.99 33.61
N ARG A 756 11.69 5.12 33.71
CA ARG A 756 12.45 4.56 34.83
C ARG A 756 12.58 5.63 35.90
N TRP A 757 11.98 5.40 37.06
CA TRP A 757 12.00 6.39 38.15
C TRP A 757 13.43 6.79 38.52
N ILE A 758 13.72 8.09 38.46
CA ILE A 758 14.99 8.67 38.92
C ILE A 758 14.64 9.59 40.09
N GLU A 759 15.16 9.27 41.27
CA GLU A 759 15.01 10.14 42.44
C GLU A 759 16.08 11.24 42.39
N VAL A 760 15.66 12.49 42.21
CA VAL A 760 16.53 13.67 42.31
C VAL A 760 16.42 14.24 43.73
N PRO A 761 17.52 14.20 44.53
CA PRO A 761 17.49 14.68 45.91
C PRO A 761 17.08 16.15 46.02
N GLY A 762 16.13 16.46 46.91
CA GLY A 762 15.69 17.83 47.20
C GLY A 762 14.61 18.38 46.26
N MET A 763 14.02 17.53 45.42
CA MET A 763 12.81 17.80 44.63
C MET A 763 11.58 17.13 45.25
N ASP A 764 10.39 17.71 45.05
CA ASP A 764 9.15 17.02 45.40
C ASP A 764 8.79 15.94 44.36
N ALA A 765 7.77 15.13 44.65
CA ALA A 765 7.39 14.02 43.80
C ALA A 765 6.94 14.44 42.39
N GLY A 766 6.26 15.58 42.26
CA GLY A 766 5.77 16.08 40.97
C GLY A 766 6.90 16.55 40.06
N LEU A 767 7.84 17.31 40.63
CA LEU A 767 9.02 17.77 39.89
C LEU A 767 9.94 16.61 39.50
N ASN A 768 10.12 15.63 40.40
CA ASN A 768 10.84 14.39 40.10
C ASN A 768 10.20 13.61 38.95
N HIS A 769 8.87 13.53 38.92
CA HIS A 769 8.15 12.87 37.83
C HIS A 769 8.38 13.56 36.48
N ASN A 770 8.33 14.90 36.45
CA ASN A 770 8.56 15.67 35.23
C ASN A 770 10.00 15.55 34.72
N MET A 771 10.98 15.61 35.61
CA MET A 771 12.39 15.39 35.26
C MET A 771 12.65 13.98 34.75
N THR A 772 12.07 12.98 35.42
CA THR A 772 12.14 11.58 34.99
C THR A 772 11.58 11.41 33.58
N TRP A 773 10.42 12.01 33.29
CA TRP A 773 9.83 11.99 31.95
C TRP A 773 10.76 12.64 30.94
N SER A 774 11.29 13.83 31.23
CA SER A 774 12.13 14.56 30.28
C SER A 774 13.39 13.80 29.89
N ILE A 775 14.07 13.17 30.86
CA ILE A 775 15.24 12.31 30.62
C ILE A 775 14.83 11.06 29.81
N THR A 776 13.69 10.46 30.14
CA THR A 776 13.15 9.30 29.43
C THR A 776 12.85 9.64 27.97
N ALA A 777 12.24 10.79 27.70
CA ALA A 777 11.94 11.27 26.37
C ALA A 777 13.22 11.51 25.57
N LEU A 778 14.24 12.15 26.17
CA LEU A 778 15.56 12.31 25.52
C LEU A 778 16.15 10.96 25.09
N HIS A 779 16.18 9.97 25.96
CA HIS A 779 16.70 8.65 25.60
C HIS A 779 15.93 8.01 24.44
N GLN A 780 14.61 8.18 24.39
CA GLN A 780 13.82 7.67 23.28
C GLN A 780 14.09 8.43 21.98
N VAL A 781 14.21 9.76 22.03
CA VAL A 781 14.57 10.58 20.87
C VAL A 781 15.94 10.19 20.32
N ILE A 782 16.93 9.92 21.18
CA ILE A 782 18.25 9.43 20.75
C ILE A 782 18.12 8.13 19.97
N ARG A 783 17.34 7.15 20.48
CA ARG A 783 17.11 5.87 19.79
C ARG A 783 16.46 6.08 18.42
N ILE A 784 15.40 6.88 18.37
CA ILE A 784 14.70 7.20 17.12
C ILE A 784 15.67 7.84 16.13
N HIS A 785 16.46 8.83 16.55
CA HIS A 785 17.40 9.53 15.69
C HIS A 785 18.54 8.63 15.18
N GLN A 786 18.99 7.66 16.00
CA GLN A 786 20.00 6.65 15.61
C GLN A 786 19.46 5.64 14.59
N GLU A 787 18.20 5.22 14.73
CA GLU A 787 17.54 4.33 13.78
C GLU A 787 17.20 5.05 12.47
N ARG A 788 16.70 6.28 12.59
CA ARG A 788 16.31 7.14 11.48
C ARG A 788 16.46 8.62 11.87
N PRO A 789 17.34 9.38 11.20
CA PRO A 789 17.56 10.79 11.53
C PRO A 789 16.25 11.58 11.65
N VAL A 790 16.10 12.26 12.77
CA VAL A 790 15.03 13.22 13.06
C VAL A 790 15.49 14.60 12.61
N ASP A 791 14.67 15.27 11.82
CA ASP A 791 14.98 16.60 11.29
C ASP A 791 14.61 17.72 12.28
N VAL A 792 13.51 17.55 13.03
CA VAL A 792 13.02 18.53 14.01
C VAL A 792 12.35 17.81 15.18
N ILE A 793 12.57 18.32 16.39
CA ILE A 793 11.83 17.93 17.61
C ILE A 793 10.85 19.06 17.96
N ASP A 794 9.58 18.76 18.20
CA ASP A 794 8.56 19.73 18.66
C ASP A 794 7.94 19.27 19.99
N SER A 795 7.90 20.16 20.97
CA SER A 795 7.34 19.91 22.29
C SER A 795 6.71 21.16 22.90
N ALA A 796 5.75 20.97 23.81
CA ALA A 796 5.10 22.08 24.51
C ALA A 796 5.94 22.52 25.72
N LEU A 797 5.81 23.79 26.11
CA LEU A 797 6.44 24.34 27.32
C LEU A 797 6.01 23.61 28.61
N TRP A 798 4.78 23.10 28.62
CA TRP A 798 4.15 22.52 29.81
C TRP A 798 4.98 21.41 30.43
N ASP A 799 4.96 21.33 31.77
CA ASP A 799 5.72 20.36 32.57
C ASP A 799 7.24 20.33 32.33
N ALA A 800 7.77 21.28 31.53
CA ALA A 800 9.14 21.26 31.03
C ALA A 800 9.52 19.92 30.38
N GLU A 801 8.60 19.31 29.62
CA GLU A 801 8.71 17.94 29.11
C GLU A 801 9.98 17.70 28.28
N ALA A 802 10.42 18.70 27.51
CA ALA A 802 11.63 18.61 26.68
C ALA A 802 12.88 19.26 27.32
N LEU A 803 12.89 19.56 28.63
CA LEU A 803 14.02 20.20 29.30
C LEU A 803 15.35 19.45 29.11
N ALA A 804 15.37 18.14 29.30
CA ALA A 804 16.57 17.32 29.13
C ALA A 804 17.10 17.36 27.70
N ILE A 805 16.20 17.47 26.71
CA ILE A 805 16.57 17.65 25.30
C ILE A 805 17.18 19.04 25.11
N ALA A 806 16.56 20.07 25.67
CA ALA A 806 16.99 21.45 25.50
C ALA A 806 18.42 21.71 25.98
N VAL A 807 18.85 21.08 27.08
CA VAL A 807 20.19 21.24 27.66
C VAL A 807 21.29 20.44 26.94
N VAL A 808 20.94 19.52 26.04
CA VAL A 808 21.92 18.91 25.13
C VAL A 808 22.41 19.97 24.15
N ASN A 809 23.72 19.97 23.88
CA ASN A 809 24.34 20.91 22.96
C ASN A 809 23.59 20.93 21.62
N ARG A 810 23.22 22.13 21.14
CA ARG A 810 22.43 22.32 19.92
C ARG A 810 23.04 21.64 18.69
N LEU A 811 24.37 21.49 18.64
CA LEU A 811 25.08 20.82 17.55
C LEU A 811 25.02 19.28 17.63
N GLU A 812 24.64 18.72 18.77
CA GLU A 812 24.59 17.27 19.02
C GLU A 812 23.16 16.72 19.00
N ARG A 813 22.16 17.56 18.71
CA ARG A 813 20.76 17.16 18.61
C ARG A 813 20.06 17.85 17.42
N PRO A 814 18.94 17.29 16.95
CA PRO A 814 18.05 18.02 16.03
C PRO A 814 17.57 19.35 16.64
N PRO A 815 17.22 20.35 15.80
CA PRO A 815 16.57 21.58 16.24
C PRO A 815 15.32 21.30 17.09
N LEU A 816 15.24 21.95 18.24
CA LEU A 816 14.12 21.86 19.18
C LEU A 816 13.22 23.08 19.03
N VAL A 817 11.96 22.83 18.69
CA VAL A 817 10.87 23.79 18.69
C VAL A 817 10.11 23.65 20.01
N VAL A 818 9.88 24.78 20.68
CA VAL A 818 9.07 24.84 21.91
C VAL A 818 7.82 25.67 21.67
N ARG A 819 6.65 25.03 21.82
CA ARG A 819 5.35 25.72 21.77
C ARG A 819 5.01 26.30 23.13
N LEU A 820 4.84 27.61 23.18
CA LEU A 820 4.48 28.28 24.42
C LEU A 820 2.99 28.11 24.70
N VAL A 821 2.70 27.58 25.88
CA VAL A 821 1.36 27.53 26.47
C VAL A 821 1.38 28.32 27.79
N THR A 822 0.30 28.30 28.57
CA THR A 822 0.28 29.05 29.84
C THR A 822 1.35 28.51 30.79
N PRO A 823 2.23 29.37 31.35
CA PRO A 823 3.29 28.93 32.24
C PRO A 823 2.74 28.45 33.58
N PHE A 824 3.45 27.53 34.21
CA PHE A 824 3.04 26.89 35.46
C PHE A 824 2.71 27.90 36.56
N SER A 825 3.53 28.94 36.72
CA SER A 825 3.36 29.97 37.77
C SER A 825 2.02 30.72 37.66
N VAL A 826 1.56 30.98 36.43
CA VAL A 826 0.30 31.66 36.15
C VAL A 826 -0.88 30.72 36.41
N VAL A 827 -0.80 29.46 35.97
CA VAL A 827 -1.85 28.45 36.24
C VAL A 827 -1.99 28.20 37.74
N ALA A 828 -0.88 28.02 38.44
CA ALA A 828 -0.87 27.79 39.88
C ALA A 828 -1.52 28.95 40.66
N ALA A 829 -1.21 30.20 40.28
CA ALA A 829 -1.82 31.39 40.88
C ALA A 829 -3.33 31.46 40.60
N MET A 830 -3.75 31.21 39.36
CA MET A 830 -5.16 31.29 38.94
C MET A 830 -6.04 30.22 39.58
N ASN A 831 -5.53 29.00 39.72
CA ASN A 831 -6.25 27.90 40.35
C ASN A 831 -6.12 27.90 41.89
N GLY A 832 -5.36 28.83 42.47
CA GLY A 832 -5.12 28.90 43.92
C GLY A 832 -4.34 27.70 44.47
N TRP A 833 -3.50 27.07 43.65
CA TRP A 833 -2.71 25.91 44.05
C TRP A 833 -1.70 26.29 45.13
N LYS A 834 -1.66 25.53 46.23
CA LYS A 834 -0.68 25.70 47.30
C LYS A 834 0.64 25.04 46.92
N VAL A 835 1.47 25.75 46.16
CA VAL A 835 2.80 25.28 45.75
C VAL A 835 3.88 25.86 46.66
N GLN A 836 4.84 25.04 47.08
CA GLN A 836 5.96 25.54 47.88
C GLN A 836 6.78 26.58 47.10
N PRO A 837 7.23 27.70 47.71
CA PRO A 837 7.97 28.74 47.00
C PRO A 837 9.26 28.27 46.33
N ARG A 838 9.91 27.23 46.87
CA ARG A 838 11.09 26.61 46.23
C ARG A 838 10.71 25.87 44.95
N VAL A 839 9.64 25.08 44.96
CA VAL A 839 9.16 24.30 43.82
C VAL A 839 8.70 25.22 42.69
N SER A 840 7.92 26.25 43.01
CA SER A 840 7.48 27.26 42.04
C SER A 840 8.67 27.97 41.37
N ARG A 841 9.71 28.33 42.13
CA ARG A 841 10.94 28.92 41.56
C ARG A 841 11.68 27.95 40.65
N LEU A 842 11.79 26.68 41.02
CA LEU A 842 12.45 25.66 40.20
C LEU A 842 11.71 25.45 38.87
N PHE A 843 10.39 25.27 38.90
CA PHE A 843 9.58 25.17 37.68
C PHE A 843 9.74 26.38 36.77
N ASN A 844 9.68 27.59 37.34
CA ASN A 844 9.83 28.82 36.55
C ASN A 844 11.22 28.93 35.90
N ASN A 845 12.26 28.41 36.57
CA ASN A 845 13.60 28.32 36.01
C ASN A 845 13.68 27.25 34.92
N PHE A 846 13.03 26.09 35.09
CA PHE A 846 13.01 25.04 34.07
C PHE A 846 12.30 25.46 32.79
N GLU A 847 11.13 26.10 32.90
CA GLU A 847 10.44 26.69 31.76
C GLU A 847 11.33 27.75 31.08
N LYS A 848 12.02 28.58 31.86
CA LYS A 848 12.96 29.58 31.33
C LYS A 848 14.13 28.95 30.58
N GLU A 849 14.80 27.95 31.15
CA GLU A 849 15.91 27.22 30.52
C GLU A 849 15.46 26.56 29.22
N LEU A 850 14.26 25.96 29.20
CA LEU A 850 13.68 25.36 28.01
C LEU A 850 13.47 26.41 26.90
N ILE A 851 12.96 27.60 27.23
CA ILE A 851 12.78 28.72 26.29
C ILE A 851 14.14 29.23 25.77
N GLU A 852 15.11 29.45 26.67
CA GLU A 852 16.41 30.00 26.31
C GLU A 852 17.21 29.07 25.41
N ASN A 853 17.10 27.75 25.61
CA ASN A 853 17.85 26.74 24.86
C ASN A 853 17.12 26.17 23.62
N ALA A 854 15.85 26.50 23.40
CA ALA A 854 15.13 26.12 22.17
C ALA A 854 15.72 26.79 20.92
N ASP A 855 15.59 26.16 19.76
CA ASP A 855 16.02 26.69 18.47
C ASP A 855 14.94 27.57 17.83
N ALA A 856 13.68 27.22 18.05
CA ALA A 856 12.53 28.08 17.74
C ALA A 856 11.50 28.06 18.88
N ILE A 857 10.81 29.19 19.03
CA ILE A 857 9.77 29.39 20.03
C ILE A 857 8.49 29.77 19.30
N ILE A 858 7.41 29.02 19.53
CA ILE A 858 6.12 29.23 18.88
C ILE A 858 5.06 29.58 19.93
N PRO A 859 4.80 30.86 20.20
CA PRO A 859 3.63 31.25 20.97
C PRO A 859 2.33 30.93 20.21
N ILE A 860 1.42 30.25 20.90
CA ILE A 860 0.10 29.88 20.34
C ILE A 860 -0.88 31.05 20.25
N SER A 861 -0.56 32.18 20.88
CA SER A 861 -1.32 33.43 20.86
C SER A 861 -0.41 34.60 21.24
N GLU A 862 -0.75 35.80 20.78
CA GLU A 862 0.00 37.01 21.14
C GLU A 862 -0.09 37.27 22.66
N LYS A 863 -1.25 36.97 23.25
CA LYS A 863 -1.43 37.04 24.69
C LYS A 863 -0.46 36.12 25.42
N ILE A 864 -0.32 34.87 24.99
CA ILE A 864 0.61 33.93 25.63
C ILE A 864 2.06 34.39 25.50
N ALA A 865 2.45 34.93 24.34
CA ALA A 865 3.76 35.53 24.18
C ALA A 865 4.01 36.61 25.26
N SER A 866 3.08 37.55 25.42
CA SER A 866 3.19 38.62 26.41
C SER A 866 3.18 38.11 27.87
N THR A 867 2.41 37.05 28.17
CA THR A 867 2.33 36.45 29.50
C THR A 867 3.65 35.77 29.87
N ILE A 868 4.23 35.01 28.94
CA ILE A 868 5.53 34.34 29.13
C ILE A 868 6.63 35.36 29.33
N SER A 869 6.69 36.40 28.50
CA SER A 869 7.69 37.46 28.63
C SER A 869 7.66 38.12 30.01
N LYS A 870 6.47 38.36 30.56
CA LYS A 870 6.29 38.92 31.91
C LYS A 870 6.67 37.92 33.01
N ALA A 871 6.25 36.66 32.89
CA ALA A 871 6.45 35.63 33.92
C ALA A 871 7.92 35.22 34.06
N HIS A 872 8.62 35.05 32.93
CA HIS A 872 10.02 34.59 32.90
C HIS A 872 11.04 35.72 32.71
N ARG A 873 10.58 36.96 32.48
CA ARG A 873 11.43 38.13 32.16
C ARG A 873 12.30 37.87 30.94
N THR A 874 11.67 37.36 29.88
CA THR A 874 12.31 37.04 28.59
C THR A 874 11.70 37.92 27.50
N GLU A 875 12.53 38.53 26.66
CA GLU A 875 12.05 39.34 25.54
C GLU A 875 12.00 38.51 24.25
N PRO A 876 10.96 38.68 23.40
CA PRO A 876 10.92 38.05 22.09
C PRO A 876 12.14 38.43 21.26
N ASN A 877 12.75 37.44 20.60
CA ASN A 877 13.90 37.61 19.72
C ASN A 877 13.64 36.94 18.35
N THR A 878 14.67 36.84 17.51
CA THR A 878 14.57 36.26 16.16
C THR A 878 14.09 34.80 16.12
N ARG A 879 14.19 34.06 17.24
CA ARG A 879 13.68 32.68 17.37
C ARG A 879 12.18 32.60 17.65
N TRP A 880 11.51 33.73 17.93
CA TRP A 880 10.08 33.75 18.23
C TRP A 880 9.26 33.87 16.93
N HIS A 881 8.45 32.86 16.66
CA HIS A 881 7.61 32.78 15.47
C HIS A 881 6.16 32.62 15.87
N GLN A 882 5.34 33.65 15.63
CA GLN A 882 3.92 33.59 15.94
C GLN A 882 3.22 32.55 15.04
N SER A 883 2.53 31.58 15.65
CA SER A 883 1.64 30.65 14.93
C SER A 883 0.47 30.25 15.84
N TYR A 884 -0.75 30.55 15.40
CA TYR A 884 -1.95 30.15 16.11
C TYR A 884 -2.16 28.63 16.09
N CYS A 885 -2.86 28.09 17.10
CA CYS A 885 -3.37 26.73 17.02
C CYS A 885 -4.42 26.62 15.91
N GLY A 886 -4.45 25.48 15.23
CA GLY A 886 -5.50 25.16 14.26
C GLY A 886 -6.27 23.91 14.63
N ILE A 887 -7.57 23.89 14.29
CA ILE A 887 -8.44 22.71 14.35
C ILE A 887 -8.87 22.31 12.93
N THR A 888 -9.25 21.05 12.73
CA THR A 888 -9.98 20.68 11.51
C THR A 888 -11.24 21.53 11.40
N TYR A 889 -11.50 22.14 10.25
CA TYR A 889 -12.66 23.03 10.08
C TYR A 889 -13.95 22.25 9.73
N TRP A 890 -13.97 20.96 10.02
CA TRP A 890 -15.08 20.02 9.79
C TRP A 890 -15.15 19.03 10.97
N PRO A 891 -16.27 18.32 11.11
CA PRO A 891 -16.48 17.39 12.23
C PRO A 891 -15.55 16.16 12.16
N LEU A 892 -14.98 15.73 13.28
CA LEU A 892 -14.16 14.51 13.38
C LEU A 892 -15.00 13.23 13.52
N PHE A 893 -16.21 13.36 14.04
CA PHE A 893 -17.17 12.30 14.29
C PHE A 893 -18.48 12.57 13.56
N ASP A 894 -19.25 11.51 13.32
CA ASP A 894 -20.55 11.63 12.66
C ASP A 894 -21.60 12.26 13.61
N VAL A 895 -21.96 13.50 13.33
CA VAL A 895 -22.93 14.25 14.14
C VAL A 895 -24.38 13.83 13.91
N ASN A 896 -24.67 13.02 12.89
CA ASN A 896 -26.02 12.62 12.52
C ASN A 896 -26.48 11.26 13.11
N GLU A 897 -25.61 10.51 13.80
CA GLU A 897 -25.99 9.30 14.56
C GLU A 897 -27.12 9.58 15.59
N ASP A 898 -28.04 8.62 15.75
CA ASP A 898 -29.25 8.74 16.58
C ASP A 898 -28.90 9.00 18.05
N TYR A 899 -29.57 9.98 18.67
CA TYR A 899 -29.35 10.40 20.06
C TYR A 899 -29.69 9.31 21.08
N ASN A 900 -30.54 8.35 20.71
CA ASN A 900 -30.95 7.25 21.58
C ASN A 900 -29.83 6.24 21.87
N ASP A 901 -28.81 6.20 21.00
CA ASP A 901 -27.66 5.28 21.11
C ASP A 901 -26.56 5.79 22.08
N LEU A 902 -26.73 6.99 22.66
CA LEU A 902 -25.71 7.64 23.50
C LEU A 902 -26.14 7.64 24.98
N PRO A 903 -25.53 6.78 25.83
CA PRO A 903 -25.87 6.68 27.25
C PRO A 903 -25.79 8.01 27.99
N GLU A 904 -24.84 8.88 27.61
CA GLU A 904 -24.61 10.19 28.21
C GLU A 904 -25.78 11.17 28.00
N LEU A 905 -26.64 10.95 27.00
CA LEU A 905 -27.75 11.85 26.63
C LEU A 905 -29.13 11.37 27.11
N LYS A 906 -29.22 10.20 27.75
CA LYS A 906 -30.50 9.59 28.18
C LYS A 906 -31.36 10.48 29.08
N GLY A 907 -30.75 11.36 29.87
CA GLY A 907 -31.46 12.30 30.77
C GLY A 907 -31.93 13.60 30.13
N LEU A 908 -31.50 13.89 28.89
CA LEU A 908 -31.90 15.09 28.14
C LEU A 908 -33.08 14.78 27.20
N GLY A 909 -33.18 13.55 26.67
CA GLY A 909 -34.24 13.12 25.74
C GLY A 909 -34.05 13.64 24.31
N ALA A 910 -34.23 12.79 23.30
CA ALA A 910 -34.01 13.14 21.89
C ALA A 910 -34.90 14.31 21.42
N ASP A 911 -36.19 14.30 21.76
CA ASP A 911 -37.14 15.38 21.42
C ASP A 911 -36.67 16.76 21.91
N HIS A 912 -35.95 16.79 23.04
CA HIS A 912 -35.47 18.02 23.64
C HIS A 912 -34.22 18.56 22.97
N LEU A 913 -33.42 17.70 22.34
CA LEU A 913 -32.27 18.07 21.52
C LEU A 913 -32.70 18.61 20.15
N GLU A 914 -33.80 18.08 19.60
CA GLU A 914 -34.26 18.45 18.25
C GLU A 914 -35.10 19.73 18.23
N ASN A 915 -35.95 19.95 19.23
CA ASN A 915 -36.99 20.98 19.19
C ASN A 915 -36.69 22.20 20.08
N SER A 916 -35.44 22.41 20.51
CA SER A 916 -35.12 23.50 21.46
C SER A 916 -33.80 24.18 21.17
N LYS A 917 -33.69 25.43 21.64
CA LYS A 917 -32.48 26.23 21.48
C LYS A 917 -31.52 25.90 22.61
N ILE A 918 -30.56 25.02 22.33
CA ILE A 918 -29.57 24.57 23.30
C ILE A 918 -28.53 25.66 23.51
N ILE A 919 -28.40 26.14 24.74
CA ILE A 919 -27.32 27.00 25.19
C ILE A 919 -26.31 26.14 25.91
N LEU A 920 -25.14 25.96 25.30
CA LEU A 920 -24.20 24.93 25.70
C LEU A 920 -23.02 25.52 26.48
N PHE A 921 -22.62 24.88 27.57
CA PHE A 921 -21.34 25.09 28.24
C PHE A 921 -20.56 23.78 28.25
N ILE A 922 -19.31 23.81 27.77
CA ILE A 922 -18.39 22.67 27.80
C ILE A 922 -17.08 23.09 28.50
N GLY A 923 -16.72 22.36 29.53
CA GLY A 923 -15.45 22.54 30.24
C GLY A 923 -15.55 22.09 31.69
N ARG A 924 -14.41 22.00 32.39
CA ARG A 924 -14.39 21.72 33.83
C ARG A 924 -15.24 22.76 34.58
N LEU A 925 -16.08 22.31 35.50
CA LEU A 925 -16.90 23.19 36.32
C LEU A 925 -16.01 23.75 37.43
N GLU A 926 -15.33 24.84 37.11
CA GLU A 926 -14.39 25.53 37.99
C GLU A 926 -14.62 27.03 37.89
N LYS A 927 -14.29 27.75 38.96
CA LYS A 927 -14.35 29.22 38.96
C LYS A 927 -13.53 29.84 37.83
N ARG A 928 -12.36 29.29 37.46
CA ARG A 928 -11.58 29.82 36.33
C ARG A 928 -12.34 29.77 34.99
N LYS A 929 -13.18 28.74 34.79
CA LYS A 929 -14.00 28.55 33.59
C LYS A 929 -15.28 29.38 33.58
N GLY A 930 -15.58 30.07 34.67
CA GLY A 930 -16.73 30.99 34.76
C GLY A 930 -18.07 30.28 34.93
N ILE A 931 -18.08 29.04 35.44
CA ILE A 931 -19.32 28.29 35.66
C ILE A 931 -20.26 29.05 36.61
N ASP A 932 -19.72 29.75 37.61
CA ASP A 932 -20.47 30.64 38.51
C ASP A 932 -21.26 31.71 37.76
N LEU A 933 -20.67 32.29 36.72
CA LEU A 933 -21.34 33.28 35.86
C LEU A 933 -22.46 32.64 35.05
N VAL A 934 -22.26 31.40 34.58
CA VAL A 934 -23.31 30.63 33.90
C VAL A 934 -24.50 30.44 34.84
N VAL A 935 -24.26 30.00 36.09
CA VAL A 935 -25.34 29.81 37.09
C VAL A 935 -26.17 31.07 37.22
N SER A 936 -25.50 32.20 37.45
CA SER A 936 -26.15 33.48 37.71
C SER A 936 -26.94 33.99 36.51
N ALA A 937 -26.50 33.67 35.28
CA ALA A 937 -27.17 34.09 34.06
C ALA A 937 -28.38 33.19 33.68
N VAL A 938 -28.44 31.94 34.16
CA VAL A 938 -29.48 30.98 33.74
C VAL A 938 -30.90 31.52 33.88
N PRO A 939 -31.33 32.11 35.02
CA PRO A 939 -32.70 32.61 35.17
C PRO A 939 -33.07 33.66 34.10
N ALA A 940 -32.15 34.58 33.80
CA ALA A 940 -32.36 35.63 32.80
C ALA A 940 -32.39 35.08 31.36
N ILE A 941 -31.55 34.08 31.06
CA ILE A 941 -31.53 33.40 29.76
C ILE A 941 -32.84 32.64 29.54
N LEU A 942 -33.25 31.81 30.51
CA LEU A 942 -34.45 30.98 30.41
C LEU A 942 -35.77 31.75 30.41
N ALA A 943 -35.76 32.99 30.93
CA ALA A 943 -36.89 33.92 30.84
C ALA A 943 -37.01 34.56 29.45
N SER A 944 -35.94 34.57 28.66
CA SER A 944 -35.90 35.23 27.34
C SER A 944 -36.52 34.40 26.21
N ASP A 945 -36.54 33.07 26.34
CA ASP A 945 -37.15 32.16 25.36
C ASP A 945 -37.68 30.90 26.08
N PRO A 946 -38.98 30.55 25.95
CA PRO A 946 -39.55 29.35 26.57
C PRO A 946 -38.95 28.05 26.02
N HIS A 947 -38.40 28.05 24.80
CA HIS A 947 -37.75 26.92 24.15
C HIS A 947 -36.24 26.86 24.41
N ALA A 948 -35.67 27.78 25.20
CA ALA A 948 -34.27 27.68 25.59
C ALA A 948 -34.06 26.57 26.63
N ARG A 949 -32.99 25.80 26.45
CA ARG A 949 -32.47 24.84 27.44
C ARG A 949 -30.99 25.07 27.67
N ILE A 950 -30.52 24.91 28.90
CA ILE A 950 -29.10 25.00 29.25
C ILE A 950 -28.53 23.59 29.37
N VAL A 951 -27.44 23.30 28.66
CA VAL A 951 -26.72 22.03 28.77
C VAL A 951 -25.30 22.32 29.25
N ILE A 952 -24.89 21.67 30.34
CA ILE A 952 -23.60 21.83 31.00
C ILE A 952 -22.89 20.48 31.00
N ALA A 953 -21.73 20.42 30.35
CA ALA A 953 -20.91 19.21 30.26
C ALA A 953 -19.47 19.46 30.71
N GLY A 954 -18.95 18.53 31.51
CA GLY A 954 -17.60 18.53 32.08
C GLY A 954 -17.54 17.94 33.47
N SER A 955 -16.33 17.67 33.96
CA SER A 955 -16.13 17.21 35.33
C SER A 955 -16.44 18.32 36.33
N ASP A 956 -17.05 17.94 37.45
CA ASP A 956 -17.46 18.82 38.54
C ASP A 956 -16.65 18.56 39.83
N PRO A 957 -15.37 18.96 39.87
CA PRO A 957 -14.51 18.74 41.02
C PRO A 957 -14.95 19.53 42.26
N ASP A 958 -15.59 20.69 42.06
CA ASP A 958 -15.95 21.65 43.10
C ASP A 958 -17.41 21.48 43.57
N GLY A 959 -18.19 20.58 42.97
CA GLY A 959 -19.58 20.31 43.35
C GLY A 959 -20.58 21.39 42.92
N TRP A 960 -20.30 22.14 41.85
CA TRP A 960 -21.15 23.21 41.31
C TRP A 960 -22.57 22.75 40.98
N GLN A 961 -22.77 21.51 40.56
CA GLN A 961 -24.11 20.97 40.29
C GLN A 961 -25.00 21.02 41.55
N HIS A 962 -24.45 20.75 42.73
CA HIS A 962 -25.20 20.83 43.99
C HIS A 962 -25.46 22.29 44.38
N HIS A 963 -24.49 23.18 44.16
CA HIS A 963 -24.66 24.62 44.38
C HIS A 963 -25.75 25.23 43.48
N PHE A 964 -25.88 24.74 42.25
CA PHE A 964 -26.89 25.17 41.28
C PHE A 964 -28.33 24.93 41.76
N ALA A 965 -28.59 23.80 42.42
CA ALA A 965 -29.94 23.38 42.83
C ALA A 965 -30.63 24.38 43.78
N HIS A 966 -29.85 25.23 44.46
CA HIS A 966 -30.35 26.26 45.36
C HIS A 966 -30.45 27.65 44.71
N MET A 967 -29.83 27.87 43.54
CA MET A 967 -29.76 29.16 42.87
C MET A 967 -30.78 29.31 41.73
N ILE A 968 -31.30 28.19 41.21
CA ILE A 968 -32.28 28.19 40.11
C ILE A 968 -33.68 27.92 40.65
N PRO A 969 -34.70 28.70 40.24
CA PRO A 969 -36.10 28.42 40.56
C PRO A 969 -36.50 26.98 40.16
N ALA A 970 -37.27 26.29 41.02
CA ALA A 970 -37.62 24.88 40.81
C ALA A 970 -38.38 24.63 39.49
N ASP A 971 -39.15 25.60 39.04
CA ASP A 971 -39.87 25.61 37.75
C ASP A 971 -38.95 25.84 36.55
N ALA A 972 -37.74 26.37 36.72
CA ALA A 972 -36.73 26.52 35.65
C ALA A 972 -35.73 25.35 35.61
N MET A 973 -35.54 24.63 36.71
CA MET A 973 -34.53 23.56 36.85
C MET A 973 -34.70 22.42 35.83
N HIS A 974 -35.94 22.10 35.43
CA HIS A 974 -36.22 21.05 34.44
C HIS A 974 -35.70 21.36 33.02
N ARG A 975 -35.22 22.59 32.76
CA ARG A 975 -34.62 23.02 31.49
C ARG A 975 -33.08 23.14 31.56
N VAL A 976 -32.47 22.69 32.67
CA VAL A 976 -31.03 22.74 32.90
C VAL A 976 -30.52 21.32 33.08
N HIS A 977 -29.56 20.92 32.25
CA HIS A 977 -29.09 19.54 32.19
C HIS A 977 -27.58 19.46 32.42
N PHE A 978 -27.19 18.72 33.46
CA PHE A 978 -25.80 18.40 33.78
C PHE A 978 -25.47 17.01 33.26
N LEU A 979 -24.52 16.92 32.33
CA LEU A 979 -24.16 15.65 31.69
C LEU A 979 -22.91 15.00 32.31
N GLY A 980 -22.16 15.73 33.12
CA GLY A 980 -20.87 15.28 33.64
C GLY A 980 -19.82 15.15 32.52
N MET A 981 -18.87 14.25 32.69
CA MET A 981 -17.88 13.94 31.64
C MET A 981 -18.56 13.24 30.46
N ILE A 982 -18.29 13.74 29.25
CA ILE A 982 -18.84 13.21 28.00
C ILE A 982 -17.71 12.79 27.05
N SER A 983 -17.99 11.84 26.15
CA SER A 983 -17.09 11.45 25.08
C SER A 983 -16.94 12.56 24.02
N ASP A 984 -15.84 12.54 23.24
CA ASP A 984 -15.63 13.53 22.16
C ASP A 984 -16.72 13.46 21.07
N ALA A 985 -17.24 12.27 20.78
CA ALA A 985 -18.37 12.09 19.86
C ALA A 985 -19.65 12.79 20.37
N VAL A 986 -19.97 12.65 21.67
CA VAL A 986 -21.11 13.35 22.29
C VAL A 986 -20.87 14.87 22.32
N LYS A 987 -19.64 15.30 22.63
CA LYS A 987 -19.25 16.72 22.61
C LYS A 987 -19.52 17.34 21.25
N GLU A 988 -19.06 16.69 20.18
CA GLU A 988 -19.22 17.20 18.81
C GLU A 988 -20.70 17.23 18.38
N LYS A 989 -21.49 16.22 18.77
CA LYS A 989 -22.95 16.23 18.55
C LYS A 989 -23.66 17.37 19.27
N LEU A 990 -23.29 17.63 20.53
CA LEU A 990 -23.86 18.75 21.28
C LEU A 990 -23.48 20.09 20.66
N LEU A 991 -22.23 20.24 20.23
CA LEU A 991 -21.79 21.43 19.49
C LEU A 991 -22.57 21.59 18.20
N ALA A 992 -22.78 20.53 17.42
CA ALA A 992 -23.58 20.57 16.18
C ALA A 992 -25.04 21.00 16.40
N ARG A 993 -25.60 20.79 17.60
CA ARG A 993 -26.98 21.16 17.95
C ARG A 993 -27.09 22.42 18.81
N ALA A 994 -25.97 22.96 19.27
CA ALA A 994 -25.97 24.14 20.09
C ALA A 994 -26.46 25.36 19.28
N TYR A 995 -27.37 26.13 19.88
CA TYR A 995 -27.77 27.42 19.35
C TYR A 995 -26.65 28.45 19.55
N CYS A 996 -26.00 28.42 20.72
CA CYS A 996 -24.75 29.13 20.98
C CYS A 996 -23.94 28.42 22.08
N LEU A 997 -22.63 28.63 22.07
CA LEU A 997 -21.72 28.19 23.14
C LEU A 997 -21.47 29.34 24.13
N LEU A 998 -21.60 29.07 25.43
CA LEU A 998 -21.13 29.92 26.51
C LEU A 998 -19.68 29.59 26.84
N PHE A 999 -18.81 30.60 26.74
CA PHE A 999 -17.39 30.48 27.05
C PHE A 999 -16.92 31.60 28.00
N PRO A 1000 -17.44 31.66 29.24
CA PRO A 1000 -17.22 32.75 30.19
C PRO A 1000 -15.88 32.64 30.96
N SER A 1001 -14.88 32.02 30.37
CA SER A 1001 -13.62 31.72 31.06
C SER A 1001 -12.91 33.01 31.50
N ARG A 1002 -12.41 33.07 32.72
CA ARG A 1002 -11.65 34.22 33.22
C ARG A 1002 -10.23 34.29 32.67
N TYR A 1003 -9.74 33.16 32.16
CA TYR A 1003 -8.45 33.08 31.47
C TYR A 1003 -8.36 31.81 30.64
N GLU A 1004 -7.90 31.97 29.40
CA GLU A 1004 -7.61 30.89 28.46
C GLU A 1004 -6.33 31.13 27.66
N SER A 1005 -5.60 30.05 27.38
CA SER A 1005 -4.35 30.11 26.60
C SER A 1005 -4.61 30.45 25.14
N PHE A 1006 -5.71 29.94 24.59
CA PHE A 1006 -6.18 30.19 23.23
C PHE A 1006 -7.70 30.05 23.15
N GLY A 1007 -8.21 28.84 23.44
CA GLY A 1007 -9.64 28.53 23.42
C GLY A 1007 -9.98 27.59 22.25
N LEU A 1008 -9.68 26.30 22.40
CA LEU A 1008 -10.01 25.29 21.39
C LEU A 1008 -11.53 25.03 21.29
N VAL A 1009 -12.26 25.05 22.41
CA VAL A 1009 -13.71 24.78 22.42
C VAL A 1009 -14.51 25.80 21.58
N PRO A 1010 -14.22 27.12 21.61
CA PRO A 1010 -14.77 28.05 20.63
C PRO A 1010 -14.53 27.66 19.17
N LEU A 1011 -13.34 27.14 18.84
CA LEU A 1011 -13.05 26.68 17.48
C LEU A 1011 -13.84 25.41 17.14
N GLU A 1012 -13.97 24.46 18.06
CA GLU A 1012 -14.84 23.29 17.91
C GLU A 1012 -16.31 23.70 17.67
N ALA A 1013 -16.80 24.75 18.33
CA ALA A 1013 -18.13 25.31 18.04
C ALA A 1013 -18.21 25.93 16.64
N PHE A 1014 -17.17 26.64 16.22
CA PHE A 1014 -17.13 27.27 14.91
C PHE A 1014 -17.13 26.28 13.74
N VAL A 1015 -16.63 25.05 13.94
CA VAL A 1015 -16.75 23.95 12.96
C VAL A 1015 -18.20 23.72 12.53
N HIS A 1016 -19.13 23.85 13.47
CA HIS A 1016 -20.57 23.67 13.24
C HIS A 1016 -21.31 24.99 12.96
N GLY A 1017 -20.57 26.09 12.79
CA GLY A 1017 -21.15 27.42 12.63
C GLY A 1017 -21.89 27.90 13.87
N VAL A 1018 -21.54 27.44 15.08
CA VAL A 1018 -22.18 27.87 16.32
C VAL A 1018 -21.53 29.16 16.83
N PRO A 1019 -22.30 30.26 16.98
CA PRO A 1019 -21.80 31.48 17.58
C PRO A 1019 -21.38 31.28 19.05
N VAL A 1020 -20.34 31.99 19.47
CA VAL A 1020 -19.80 31.88 20.84
C VAL A 1020 -20.06 33.18 21.62
N VAL A 1021 -20.62 33.07 22.81
CA VAL A 1021 -20.71 34.17 23.79
C VAL A 1021 -19.57 33.99 24.78
N ALA A 1022 -18.56 34.87 24.73
CA ALA A 1022 -17.33 34.70 25.50
C ALA A 1022 -16.92 35.96 26.25
N SER A 1023 -16.16 35.78 27.33
CA SER A 1023 -15.58 36.89 28.08
C SER A 1023 -14.41 37.52 27.31
N ARG A 1024 -14.18 38.81 27.53
CA ARG A 1024 -13.03 39.56 26.99
C ARG A 1024 -11.77 39.32 27.84
N SER A 1025 -11.37 38.06 28.00
CA SER A 1025 -10.27 37.65 28.87
C SER A 1025 -9.19 36.84 28.13
N GLY A 1026 -7.97 36.83 28.66
CA GLY A 1026 -6.88 36.00 28.13
C GLY A 1026 -6.67 36.17 26.62
N ALA A 1027 -6.54 35.05 25.90
CA ALA A 1027 -6.42 35.02 24.44
C ALA A 1027 -7.77 34.90 23.71
N ILE A 1028 -8.91 34.92 24.42
CA ILE A 1028 -10.24 34.72 23.83
C ILE A 1028 -10.54 35.72 22.71
N PRO A 1029 -10.23 37.04 22.83
CA PRO A 1029 -10.47 38.00 21.76
C PRO A 1029 -9.64 37.75 20.49
N GLU A 1030 -8.56 36.98 20.57
CA GLU A 1030 -7.80 36.56 19.39
C GLU A 1030 -8.52 35.44 18.63
N VAL A 1031 -9.39 34.66 19.28
CA VAL A 1031 -10.15 33.55 18.66
C VAL A 1031 -11.55 34.01 18.27
N VAL A 1032 -12.29 34.57 19.23
CA VAL A 1032 -13.68 35.01 19.09
C VAL A 1032 -13.69 36.51 18.78
N LEU A 1033 -13.98 36.84 17.52
CA LEU A 1033 -14.10 38.23 17.06
C LEU A 1033 -15.50 38.76 17.35
N ASP A 1034 -15.55 39.84 18.11
CA ASP A 1034 -16.77 40.50 18.57
C ASP A 1034 -17.63 40.99 17.40
N ASP A 1035 -18.93 40.68 17.45
CA ASP A 1035 -19.93 40.94 16.41
C ASP A 1035 -19.59 40.37 15.01
N VAL A 1036 -18.62 39.44 14.93
CA VAL A 1036 -18.25 38.75 13.68
C VAL A 1036 -18.55 37.26 13.77
N CYS A 1037 -18.01 36.55 14.76
CA CYS A 1037 -18.27 35.12 14.98
C CYS A 1037 -18.79 34.80 16.39
N GLY A 1038 -18.92 35.83 17.23
CA GLY A 1038 -19.41 35.72 18.59
C GLY A 1038 -19.72 37.09 19.19
N ILE A 1039 -20.11 37.09 20.46
CA ILE A 1039 -20.35 38.32 21.23
C ILE A 1039 -19.44 38.28 22.45
N LEU A 1040 -18.61 39.31 22.61
CA LEU A 1040 -17.73 39.46 23.77
C LEU A 1040 -18.39 40.28 24.88
N PHE A 1041 -18.22 39.84 26.13
CA PHE A 1041 -18.69 40.55 27.33
C PHE A 1041 -17.57 40.76 28.35
N ASP A 1042 -17.75 41.69 29.29
CA ASP A 1042 -16.71 42.03 30.26
C ASP A 1042 -16.49 40.93 31.30
N GLU A 1043 -15.24 40.81 31.78
CA GLU A 1043 -14.87 39.77 32.73
C GLU A 1043 -15.71 39.86 34.01
N ASN A 1044 -16.30 38.74 34.45
CA ASN A 1044 -17.16 38.63 35.64
C ASN A 1044 -18.56 39.25 35.53
N ASP A 1045 -19.01 39.67 34.34
CA ASP A 1045 -20.34 40.25 34.15
C ASP A 1045 -21.37 39.21 33.64
N SER A 1046 -22.11 38.58 34.56
CA SER A 1046 -23.15 37.62 34.21
C SER A 1046 -24.36 38.25 33.51
N ASP A 1047 -24.64 39.53 33.77
CA ASP A 1047 -25.80 40.23 33.22
C ASP A 1047 -25.57 40.58 31.74
N MET A 1048 -24.36 41.04 31.40
CA MET A 1048 -23.96 41.23 30.00
C MET A 1048 -23.95 39.91 29.23
N MET A 1049 -23.48 38.82 29.84
CA MET A 1049 -23.53 37.50 29.22
C MET A 1049 -24.98 37.08 28.93
N ALA A 1050 -25.88 37.18 29.90
CA ALA A 1050 -27.30 36.91 29.69
C ALA A 1050 -27.91 37.81 28.61
N GLY A 1051 -27.54 39.10 28.60
CA GLY A 1051 -27.95 40.05 27.57
C GLY A 1051 -27.48 39.67 26.16
N ALA A 1052 -26.26 39.16 26.01
CA ALA A 1052 -25.72 38.67 24.74
C ALA A 1052 -26.47 37.43 24.24
N VAL A 1053 -26.75 36.47 25.11
CA VAL A 1053 -27.55 35.28 24.77
C VAL A 1053 -28.97 35.68 24.36
N ARG A 1054 -29.60 36.61 25.10
CA ARG A 1054 -30.92 37.14 24.75
C ARG A 1054 -30.94 37.79 23.36
N ARG A 1055 -29.89 38.55 23.00
CA ARG A 1055 -29.76 39.13 21.65
C ARG A 1055 -29.72 38.04 20.58
N LEU A 1056 -28.93 36.98 20.78
CA LEU A 1056 -28.90 35.85 19.86
C LEU A 1056 -30.26 35.17 19.72
N LEU A 1057 -30.94 34.92 20.85
CA LEU A 1057 -32.24 34.24 20.87
C LEU A 1057 -33.37 35.03 20.18
N THR A 1058 -33.27 36.37 20.14
CA THR A 1058 -34.31 37.28 19.66
C THR A 1058 -34.04 37.90 18.28
N ASP A 1059 -32.79 37.84 17.79
CA ASP A 1059 -32.39 38.35 16.47
C ASP A 1059 -31.79 37.24 15.60
N GLU A 1060 -32.63 36.61 14.79
CA GLU A 1060 -32.22 35.53 13.87
C GLU A 1060 -31.22 36.01 12.81
N ARG A 1061 -31.28 37.29 12.40
CA ARG A 1061 -30.33 37.84 11.41
C ARG A 1061 -28.94 37.97 12.01
N LEU A 1062 -28.87 38.41 13.28
CA LEU A 1062 -27.63 38.43 14.03
C LEU A 1062 -27.06 37.02 14.19
N HIS A 1063 -27.89 36.06 14.62
CA HIS A 1063 -27.47 34.66 14.77
C HIS A 1063 -26.90 34.09 13.47
N HIS A 1064 -27.63 34.22 12.35
CA HIS A 1064 -27.18 33.73 11.05
C HIS A 1064 -25.86 34.38 10.60
N ARG A 1065 -25.72 35.70 10.76
CA ARG A 1065 -24.48 36.42 10.43
C ARG A 1065 -23.28 35.92 11.24
N LEU A 1066 -23.45 35.76 12.56
CA LEU A 1066 -22.39 35.26 13.43
C LEU A 1066 -22.06 33.79 13.15
N SER A 1067 -23.05 32.99 12.77
CA SER A 1067 -22.87 31.61 12.35
C SER A 1067 -22.01 31.50 11.08
N GLN A 1068 -22.30 32.31 10.06
CA GLN A 1068 -21.46 32.40 8.86
C GLN A 1068 -20.05 32.93 9.17
N GLY A 1069 -19.95 33.90 10.09
CA GLY A 1069 -18.66 34.40 10.56
C GLY A 1069 -17.86 33.35 11.33
N ALA A 1070 -18.50 32.47 12.09
CA ALA A 1070 -17.88 31.33 12.76
C ALA A 1070 -17.27 30.35 11.75
N LEU A 1071 -18.04 29.91 10.75
CA LEU A 1071 -17.56 29.06 9.65
C LEU A 1071 -16.37 29.69 8.90
N ALA A 1072 -16.44 30.99 8.63
CA ALA A 1072 -15.34 31.72 8.00
C ALA A 1072 -14.11 31.84 8.91
N ARG A 1073 -14.31 31.98 10.23
CA ARG A 1073 -13.22 32.12 11.21
C ARG A 1073 -12.44 30.82 11.38
N VAL A 1074 -13.12 29.68 11.50
CA VAL A 1074 -12.45 28.38 11.66
C VAL A 1074 -11.60 28.01 10.45
N ARG A 1075 -12.01 28.37 9.22
CA ARG A 1075 -11.18 28.18 8.02
C ARG A 1075 -9.85 28.94 8.09
N LYS A 1076 -9.85 30.15 8.67
CA LYS A 1076 -8.63 30.94 8.89
C LYS A 1076 -7.74 30.30 9.97
N LEU A 1077 -8.34 29.80 11.04
CA LEU A 1077 -7.67 29.09 12.14
C LEU A 1077 -7.73 27.56 11.95
N SER A 1078 -7.52 27.11 10.71
CA SER A 1078 -7.55 25.69 10.38
C SER A 1078 -6.23 25.00 10.73
N SER A 1079 -6.32 23.71 11.02
CA SER A 1079 -5.18 22.80 11.19
C SER A 1079 -4.20 22.92 10.02
N ARG A 1080 -4.71 22.96 8.78
CA ARG A 1080 -3.88 23.08 7.57
C ARG A 1080 -3.06 24.37 7.54
N ASN A 1081 -3.66 25.53 7.84
CA ASN A 1081 -2.93 26.80 7.90
C ASN A 1081 -1.89 26.82 9.03
N SER A 1082 -2.24 26.26 10.19
CA SER A 1082 -1.32 26.10 11.32
C SER A 1082 -0.12 25.21 10.96
N ALA A 1083 -0.37 24.10 10.26
CA ALA A 1083 0.68 23.18 9.81
C ALA A 1083 1.60 23.84 8.77
N GLN A 1084 1.06 24.58 7.79
CA GLN A 1084 1.87 25.32 6.80
C GLN A 1084 2.76 26.39 7.45
N SER A 1085 2.21 27.14 8.40
CA SER A 1085 2.95 28.17 9.16
C SER A 1085 4.08 27.53 9.96
N THR A 1086 3.76 26.43 10.66
CA THR A 1086 4.74 25.62 11.42
C THR A 1086 5.85 25.07 10.50
N LEU A 1087 5.49 24.51 9.35
CA LEU A 1087 6.44 23.88 8.45
C LEU A 1087 7.43 24.89 7.85
N SER A 1088 6.98 26.12 7.60
CA SER A 1088 7.87 27.21 7.16
C SER A 1088 8.96 27.52 8.20
N ILE A 1089 8.63 27.39 9.49
CA ILE A 1089 9.60 27.55 10.59
C ILE A 1089 10.58 26.37 10.58
N TYR A 1090 10.09 25.13 10.49
CA TYR A 1090 10.93 23.92 10.43
C TYR A 1090 11.95 24.00 9.28
N GLN A 1091 11.51 24.41 8.10
CA GLN A 1091 12.39 24.57 6.94
C GLN A 1091 13.48 25.61 7.16
N THR A 1092 13.15 26.72 7.83
CA THR A 1092 14.12 27.76 8.15
C THR A 1092 15.21 27.24 9.08
N LEU A 1093 14.83 26.44 10.09
CA LEU A 1093 15.77 25.81 11.02
C LEU A 1093 16.72 24.83 10.32
N ILE A 1094 16.19 24.03 9.39
CA ILE A 1094 16.98 23.01 8.68
C ILE A 1094 17.91 23.65 7.63
N SER A 1095 17.46 24.70 6.94
CA SER A 1095 18.20 25.30 5.82
C SER A 1095 19.30 26.27 6.27
N ASN A 1096 19.27 26.74 7.51
CA ASN A 1096 20.23 27.73 8.01
C ASN A 1096 20.75 27.39 9.42
N PRO A 1097 21.53 26.30 9.57
CA PRO A 1097 22.07 25.90 10.87
C PRO A 1097 23.03 26.94 11.45
N GLU A 1098 23.77 27.67 10.59
CA GLU A 1098 24.75 28.69 10.99
C GLU A 1098 24.10 29.98 11.54
N ALA A 1099 22.86 30.31 11.16
CA ALA A 1099 22.13 31.42 11.76
C ALA A 1099 21.64 31.14 13.20
N ILE A 1100 21.68 29.87 13.63
CA ILE A 1100 21.44 29.48 15.03
C ILE A 1100 22.72 29.67 15.88
N GLU A 1101 23.91 29.78 15.28
CA GLU A 1101 25.19 30.05 15.97
C GLU A 1101 25.36 31.51 16.44
N GLN A 1102 24.66 32.48 15.82
CA GLN A 1102 24.70 33.91 16.19
C GLN A 1102 23.58 34.29 17.15
#